data_AF-A0AA36M5U1-F1
#
_entry.id   AF-A0AA36M5U1-F1
#
_cell.length_a   1.000
_cell.length_b   1.000
_cell.length_c   1.000
_cell.angle_alpha   90.00
_cell.angle_beta   90.00
_cell.angle_gamma   90.00
#
_symmetry.space_group_name_H-M   'P 1'
#
loop_
_entity.id
_entity.type
_entity.pdbx_description
1 polymer ?
#
loop_
_entity_poly.entity_id
_entity_poly.type
_entity_poly.pdbx_seq_one_letter_code
_entity_poly.pdbx_strand_id
1 'polypeptide(L)'
;MEGWVNEPGLSKSFKQHAMQKMLALSSDGAAVMSGHVQGVFAKLKDIIAEETKDDLYPRNNLIISVCMAHKLNLAVKAQKGPLFKLAQAIVMDLYHLFGSTVRTTGRSVYKKAAQKMCFPDLQMSALFTVRWSASFANSLSNILRVYPVLLEALADIRDNKRLSNSLIKRATSTFHVLSDARTYIALHHVNTTMHGLSVLSQYMQREEGLLIDNLQKWRALVYSIAKRDFLEKTTRNLLERGTIKGYVNDKIERIDTDFLNNYPNKDDRRLLAYNPRAFADFSLDRCSEGDDEERQRLLDWHLFRDFTRTTSYEESPPDLDDPELTFSLEDAPESSEGDLRHYSLAKRYEDFDWNNAVYSSITRFYDEMKRALDVQLVNKPHEFNSIGLLALDKHIILDVIEFNGDFENGFVDYVPTNANFFNRGCPSYFIMEGDILDPNLRQQQILDSIEVLSQFCNIPDLKDSMIRFYNTIPASVHRFAKWKSNFREHSDSLSFYRTLLQYSKDLDVPDDVQQAIKCVLILPASNADPERSFSAANRLSREERSNIKTESLDNIMTVQRNGPSILTVKLQQLALQWMHPATGLGLDPGMPSNLAREGSLMKAVKENIAKGDAYELAKLHVRRHMVVHGLNARKDTEEIKNRLLQEELAKMNIFSIGSSQKTD
;
A
#
# COMPACT_ATOMS: atom_id res chain seq x y z
N MET A 1 22.73 29.81 -4.08
CA MET A 1 22.45 29.12 -2.80
C MET A 1 23.75 29.04 -1.96
N GLU A 2 24.47 30.16 -1.79
CA GLU A 2 25.85 30.19 -1.23
C GLU A 2 25.96 30.83 0.17
N GLY A 3 24.85 31.24 0.79
CA GLY A 3 24.89 32.12 1.97
C GLY A 3 25.04 31.46 3.35
N TRP A 4 24.85 30.14 3.49
CA TRP A 4 24.85 29.48 4.82
C TRP A 4 26.20 28.84 5.19
N VAL A 5 27.20 28.91 4.29
CA VAL A 5 28.48 28.21 4.44
C VAL A 5 29.44 28.92 5.41
N ASN A 6 29.18 30.18 5.75
CA ASN A 6 30.16 31.05 6.43
C ASN A 6 29.69 31.62 7.78
N GLU A 7 28.70 31.03 8.46
CA GLU A 7 28.38 31.49 9.82
C GLU A 7 29.54 31.18 10.78
N PRO A 8 30.11 32.19 11.48
CA PRO A 8 31.24 32.00 12.36
C PRO A 8 30.82 31.17 13.59
N GLY A 9 31.41 29.98 13.76
CA GLY A 9 31.20 29.13 14.94
C GLY A 9 31.07 27.62 14.65
N LEU A 10 30.83 27.23 13.40
CA LEU A 10 30.83 25.81 13.01
C LEU A 10 32.20 25.43 12.43
N SER A 11 32.86 24.44 13.03
CA SER A 11 34.16 23.92 12.54
C SER A 11 34.06 23.18 11.20
N LYS A 12 32.85 22.96 10.69
CA LYS A 12 32.54 22.27 9.43
C LYS A 12 31.35 22.91 8.75
N SER A 13 31.34 22.94 7.42
CA SER A 13 30.16 23.33 6.65
C SER A 13 29.01 22.32 6.83
N PHE A 14 27.76 22.75 6.64
CA PHE A 14 26.60 21.85 6.65
C PHE A 14 26.76 20.69 5.65
N LYS A 15 27.31 20.97 4.46
CA LYS A 15 27.60 19.95 3.45
C LYS A 15 28.57 18.90 3.99
N GLN A 16 29.71 19.32 4.54
CA GLN A 16 30.71 18.41 5.11
C GLN A 16 30.13 17.58 6.26
N HIS A 17 29.36 18.22 7.14
CA HIS A 17 28.66 17.52 8.22
C HIS A 17 27.69 16.46 7.67
N ALA A 18 26.89 16.81 6.67
CA ALA A 18 25.96 15.90 6.03
C ALA A 18 26.69 14.72 5.37
N MET A 19 27.77 14.95 4.61
CA MET A 19 28.54 13.87 3.97
C MET A 19 29.17 12.93 5.01
N GLN A 20 29.68 13.47 6.11
CA GLN A 20 30.23 12.66 7.21
C GLN A 20 29.19 11.83 7.94
N LYS A 21 27.95 12.30 8.05
CA LYS A 21 26.89 11.66 8.85
C LYS A 21 25.83 10.91 8.04
N MET A 22 25.79 11.08 6.72
CA MET A 22 24.81 10.42 5.86
C MET A 22 25.05 8.90 5.80
N LEU A 23 24.11 8.09 6.28
CA LEU A 23 24.25 6.63 6.30
C LEU A 23 23.55 5.95 5.12
N ALA A 24 22.41 6.49 4.69
CA ALA A 24 21.56 5.88 3.70
C ALA A 24 20.87 6.90 2.79
N LEU A 25 20.60 6.48 1.56
CA LEU A 25 19.73 7.14 0.60
C LEU A 25 18.49 6.27 0.37
N SER A 26 17.29 6.85 0.46
CA SER A 26 16.06 6.17 0.05
C SER A 26 15.58 6.64 -1.32
N SER A 27 15.02 5.71 -2.10
CA SER A 27 14.56 5.94 -3.46
C SER A 27 13.46 4.95 -3.85
N ASP A 28 12.70 5.24 -4.90
CA ASP A 28 11.80 4.28 -5.56
C ASP A 28 12.55 3.16 -6.30
N GLY A 29 13.88 3.28 -6.47
CA GLY A 29 14.70 2.31 -7.17
C GLY A 29 14.78 2.54 -8.69
N ALA A 30 14.38 3.72 -9.17
CA ALA A 30 14.60 4.12 -10.55
C ALA A 30 16.10 4.14 -10.89
N ALA A 31 16.46 3.73 -12.11
CA ALA A 31 17.85 3.60 -12.55
C ALA A 31 18.67 4.90 -12.42
N VAL A 32 18.02 6.07 -12.58
CA VAL A 32 18.66 7.38 -12.38
C VAL A 32 19.07 7.61 -10.92
N MET A 33 18.32 7.04 -9.97
CA MET A 33 18.62 7.16 -8.54
C MET A 33 19.56 6.06 -8.06
N SER A 34 19.31 4.81 -8.46
CA SER A 34 20.00 3.62 -7.94
C SER A 34 21.13 3.09 -8.82
N GLY A 35 21.37 3.66 -10.00
CA GLY A 35 22.36 3.18 -10.96
C GLY A 35 23.79 3.21 -10.42
N HIS A 36 24.58 2.20 -10.77
CA HIS A 36 25.93 1.94 -10.22
C HIS A 36 27.05 2.83 -10.76
N VAL A 37 26.81 3.53 -11.87
CA VAL A 37 27.85 4.34 -12.54
C VAL A 37 27.46 5.81 -12.58
N GLN A 38 26.30 6.13 -13.15
CA GLN A 38 25.83 7.50 -13.32
C GLN A 38 24.65 7.87 -12.43
N GLY A 39 24.18 6.93 -11.59
CA GLY A 39 23.08 7.16 -10.69
C GLY A 39 23.45 8.08 -9.53
N VAL A 40 22.43 8.72 -8.94
CA VAL A 40 22.61 9.61 -7.77
C VAL A 40 23.31 8.89 -6.62
N PHE A 41 22.95 7.63 -6.36
CA PHE A 41 23.60 6.80 -5.35
C PHE A 41 25.12 6.67 -5.56
N ALA A 42 25.56 6.31 -6.78
CA ALA A 42 26.98 6.15 -7.08
C ALA A 42 27.73 7.48 -6.91
N LYS A 43 27.17 8.58 -7.44
CA LYS A 43 27.77 9.91 -7.31
C LYS A 43 27.87 10.38 -5.86
N LEU A 44 26.83 10.16 -5.05
CA LEU A 44 26.86 10.49 -3.62
C LEU A 44 27.89 9.66 -2.87
N LYS A 45 28.01 8.37 -3.19
CA LYS A 45 29.01 7.48 -2.60
C LYS A 45 30.43 7.98 -2.89
N ASP A 46 30.71 8.37 -4.13
CA ASP A 46 32.03 8.92 -4.52
C ASP A 46 32.33 10.24 -3.79
N ILE A 47 31.33 11.11 -3.65
CA ILE A 47 31.46 12.37 -2.90
C ILE A 47 31.74 12.09 -1.41
N ILE A 48 31.03 11.15 -0.79
CA ILE A 48 31.26 10.78 0.61
C ILE A 48 32.69 10.23 0.79
N ALA A 49 33.14 9.37 -0.12
CA ALA A 49 34.49 8.81 -0.08
C ALA A 49 35.57 9.90 -0.18
N GLU A 50 35.40 10.86 -1.09
CA GLU A 50 36.34 11.96 -1.26
C GLU A 50 36.34 12.93 -0.06
N GLU A 51 35.15 13.29 0.45
CA GLU A 51 35.01 14.26 1.56
C GLU A 51 35.43 13.69 2.92
N THR A 52 35.48 12.36 3.07
CA THR A 52 35.87 11.69 4.32
C THR A 52 37.22 10.99 4.24
N LYS A 53 37.96 11.11 3.14
CA LYS A 53 39.25 10.42 2.93
C LYS A 53 40.29 10.69 4.02
N ASP A 54 40.23 11.88 4.61
CA ASP A 54 41.17 12.35 5.65
C ASP A 54 40.61 12.19 7.07
N ASP A 55 39.39 11.65 7.23
CA ASP A 55 38.83 11.34 8.55
C ASP A 55 39.57 10.14 9.17
N LEU A 56 39.55 10.03 10.51
CA LEU A 56 40.15 8.88 11.23
C LEU A 56 39.60 7.53 10.76
N TYR A 57 38.34 7.53 10.31
CA TYR A 57 37.66 6.37 9.73
C TYR A 57 36.98 6.80 8.42
N PRO A 58 37.70 6.78 7.29
CA PRO A 58 37.16 7.18 6.00
C PRO A 58 35.93 6.36 5.62
N ARG A 59 34.92 7.03 5.04
CA ARG A 59 33.65 6.40 4.71
C ARG A 59 33.54 6.14 3.22
N ASN A 60 33.41 4.87 2.85
CA ASN A 60 33.08 4.46 1.49
C ASN A 60 31.70 3.75 1.42
N ASN A 61 30.96 3.80 2.51
CA ASN A 61 29.72 3.05 2.73
C ASN A 61 28.51 4.00 2.64
N LEU A 62 27.66 3.77 1.65
CA LEU A 62 26.35 4.39 1.54
C LEU A 62 25.35 3.26 1.26
N ILE A 63 24.28 3.20 2.05
CA ILE A 63 23.21 2.23 1.84
C ILE A 63 22.18 2.83 0.88
N ILE A 64 21.71 2.03 -0.06
CA ILE A 64 20.46 2.35 -0.77
C ILE A 64 19.30 1.56 -0.18
N SER A 65 18.33 2.29 0.37
CA SER A 65 17.06 1.74 0.85
C SER A 65 15.99 1.98 -0.20
N VAL A 66 15.70 0.96 -1.00
CA VAL A 66 14.60 1.05 -1.97
C VAL A 66 13.26 0.94 -1.25
N CYS A 67 12.37 1.89 -1.52
CA CYS A 67 11.04 2.00 -0.94
C CYS A 67 10.32 0.65 -0.90
N MET A 68 10.00 0.17 0.30
CA MET A 68 9.33 -1.12 0.47
C MET A 68 7.91 -1.14 -0.13
N ALA A 69 7.18 -0.02 -0.06
CA ALA A 69 5.88 0.09 -0.72
C ALA A 69 6.01 -0.04 -2.26
N HIS A 70 7.08 0.51 -2.84
CA HIS A 70 7.38 0.37 -4.26
C HIS A 70 7.74 -1.08 -4.62
N LYS A 71 8.64 -1.72 -3.84
CA LYS A 71 8.96 -3.15 -3.98
C LYS A 71 7.70 -4.02 -3.96
N LEU A 72 6.76 -3.72 -3.07
CA LEU A 72 5.49 -4.42 -3.01
C LEU A 72 4.68 -4.26 -4.30
N ASN A 73 4.58 -3.03 -4.81
CA ASN A 73 3.92 -2.76 -6.08
C ASN A 73 4.62 -3.48 -7.25
N LEU A 74 5.95 -3.57 -7.27
CA LEU A 74 6.70 -4.35 -8.26
C LEU A 74 6.40 -5.85 -8.17
N ALA A 75 6.25 -6.41 -6.97
CA ALA A 75 5.87 -7.81 -6.78
C ALA A 75 4.48 -8.10 -7.36
N VAL A 76 3.52 -7.20 -7.13
CA VAL A 76 2.17 -7.30 -7.73
C VAL A 76 2.24 -7.09 -9.25
N LYS A 77 3.07 -6.16 -9.73
CA LYS A 77 3.26 -5.91 -11.17
C LYS A 77 3.86 -7.10 -11.92
N ALA A 78 4.74 -7.83 -11.26
CA ALA A 78 5.37 -9.02 -11.80
C ALA A 78 4.42 -10.22 -11.95
N GLN A 79 3.20 -10.15 -11.41
CA GLN A 79 2.22 -11.23 -11.53
C GLN A 79 1.76 -11.43 -12.98
N LYS A 80 1.97 -12.65 -13.47
CA LYS A 80 1.58 -13.08 -14.81
C LYS A 80 0.63 -14.28 -14.83
N GLY A 81 0.25 -14.79 -13.65
CA GLY A 81 -0.63 -15.94 -13.52
C GLY A 81 -2.00 -15.73 -14.16
N PRO A 82 -2.59 -16.79 -14.76
CA PRO A 82 -3.88 -16.69 -15.45
C PRO A 82 -4.98 -16.09 -14.59
N LEU A 83 -5.08 -16.54 -13.33
CA LEU A 83 -6.09 -16.08 -12.38
C LEU A 83 -5.98 -14.57 -12.11
N PHE A 84 -4.76 -14.08 -11.87
CA PHE A 84 -4.53 -12.65 -11.66
C PHE A 84 -4.87 -11.83 -12.91
N LYS A 85 -4.51 -12.34 -14.10
CA LYS A 85 -4.80 -11.67 -15.38
C LYS A 85 -6.28 -11.65 -15.73
N LEU A 86 -7.02 -12.72 -15.41
CA LEU A 86 -8.48 -12.75 -15.52
C LEU A 86 -9.11 -11.67 -14.63
N ALA A 87 -8.70 -11.59 -13.37
CA ALA A 87 -9.21 -10.57 -12.45
C ALA A 87 -8.92 -9.13 -12.96
N GLN A 88 -7.74 -8.89 -13.55
CA GLN A 88 -7.43 -7.61 -14.17
C GLN A 88 -8.35 -7.30 -15.36
N ALA A 89 -8.55 -8.26 -16.27
CA ALA A 89 -9.42 -8.09 -17.43
C ALA A 89 -10.87 -7.79 -17.02
N ILE A 90 -11.38 -8.48 -15.99
CA ILE A 90 -12.73 -8.24 -15.46
C ILE A 90 -12.89 -6.81 -14.92
N VAL A 91 -11.90 -6.31 -14.16
CA VAL A 91 -11.96 -4.92 -13.66
C VAL A 91 -11.99 -3.94 -14.82
N MET A 92 -11.15 -4.14 -15.82
CA MET A 92 -11.08 -3.26 -17.00
C MET A 92 -12.40 -3.27 -17.78
N ASP A 93 -12.99 -4.45 -18.02
CA ASP A 93 -14.26 -4.55 -18.74
C ASP A 93 -15.43 -3.93 -17.99
N LEU A 94 -15.52 -4.16 -16.67
CA LEU A 94 -16.58 -3.56 -15.86
C LEU A 94 -16.40 -2.05 -15.70
N TYR A 95 -15.16 -1.55 -15.64
CA TYR A 95 -14.89 -0.11 -15.70
C TYR A 95 -15.31 0.47 -17.06
N HIS A 96 -14.98 -0.20 -18.16
CA HIS A 96 -15.37 0.21 -19.50
C HIS A 96 -16.90 0.27 -19.67
N LEU A 97 -17.63 -0.72 -19.14
CA LEU A 97 -19.10 -0.81 -19.24
C LEU A 97 -19.83 0.15 -18.29
N PHE A 98 -19.37 0.30 -17.05
CA PHE A 98 -20.15 0.95 -15.98
C PHE A 98 -19.42 2.11 -15.28
N GLY A 99 -18.09 2.19 -15.38
CA GLY A 99 -17.25 3.15 -14.64
C GLY A 99 -16.88 4.41 -15.41
N SER A 100 -16.72 4.32 -16.73
CA SER A 100 -16.33 5.45 -17.58
C SER A 100 -17.36 6.59 -17.53
N THR A 101 -16.89 7.82 -17.39
CA THR A 101 -17.73 9.03 -17.44
C THR A 101 -18.21 9.37 -18.84
N VAL A 102 -17.56 8.82 -19.87
CA VAL A 102 -17.92 9.02 -21.28
C VAL A 102 -19.03 8.07 -21.71
N ARG A 103 -19.10 6.86 -21.11
CA ARG A 103 -20.08 5.82 -21.47
C ARG A 103 -21.25 5.78 -20.49
N THR A 104 -22.16 6.75 -20.63
CA THR A 104 -23.28 6.98 -19.69
C THR A 104 -24.40 5.94 -19.76
N THR A 105 -24.57 5.26 -20.90
CA THR A 105 -25.67 4.30 -21.11
C THR A 105 -25.56 3.06 -20.21
N GLY A 106 -24.41 2.37 -20.22
CA GLY A 106 -24.21 1.19 -19.36
C GLY A 106 -24.30 1.55 -17.88
N ARG A 107 -23.71 2.68 -17.48
CA ARG A 107 -23.83 3.21 -16.12
C ARG A 107 -25.28 3.47 -15.69
N SER A 108 -26.12 3.97 -16.60
CA SER A 108 -27.55 4.19 -16.33
C SER A 108 -28.29 2.87 -16.09
N VAL A 109 -28.00 1.83 -16.89
CA VAL A 109 -28.59 0.49 -16.70
C VAL A 109 -28.15 -0.10 -15.35
N TYR A 110 -26.86 -0.04 -15.03
CA TYR A 110 -26.32 -0.50 -13.74
C TYR A 110 -27.00 0.19 -12.54
N LYS A 111 -27.17 1.52 -12.59
CA LYS A 111 -27.86 2.27 -11.52
C LYS A 111 -29.30 1.80 -11.31
N LYS A 112 -30.02 1.53 -12.40
CA LYS A 112 -31.40 1.02 -12.33
C LYS A 112 -31.44 -0.38 -11.73
N ALA A 113 -30.56 -1.27 -12.16
CA ALA A 113 -30.44 -2.61 -11.57
C ALA A 113 -30.13 -2.54 -10.06
N ALA A 114 -29.20 -1.66 -9.65
CA ALA A 114 -28.87 -1.46 -8.24
C ALA A 114 -30.08 -1.02 -7.41
N GLN A 115 -30.87 -0.07 -7.92
CA GLN A 115 -32.09 0.42 -7.28
C GLN A 115 -33.17 -0.67 -7.18
N LYS A 116 -33.40 -1.42 -8.26
CA LYS A 116 -34.36 -2.54 -8.30
C LYS A 116 -34.01 -3.63 -7.30
N MET A 117 -32.73 -3.95 -7.17
CA MET A 117 -32.23 -5.00 -6.27
C MET A 117 -31.92 -4.52 -4.84
N CYS A 118 -32.12 -3.23 -4.56
CA CYS A 118 -31.88 -2.62 -3.25
C CYS A 118 -30.42 -2.65 -2.77
N PHE A 119 -29.50 -2.34 -3.69
CA PHE A 119 -28.06 -2.22 -3.47
C PHE A 119 -27.58 -0.77 -3.64
N PRO A 120 -26.41 -0.41 -3.06
CA PRO A 120 -25.72 0.83 -3.39
C PRO A 120 -25.23 0.86 -4.84
N ASP A 121 -25.25 2.06 -5.45
CA ASP A 121 -24.55 2.39 -6.69
C ASP A 121 -23.05 2.58 -6.40
N LEU A 122 -22.29 1.48 -6.37
CA LEU A 122 -20.84 1.52 -6.15
C LEU A 122 -20.12 1.85 -7.45
N GLN A 123 -19.19 2.81 -7.39
CA GLN A 123 -18.43 3.21 -8.57
C GLN A 123 -17.43 2.11 -8.99
N MET A 124 -17.54 1.66 -10.24
CA MET A 124 -16.51 0.87 -10.91
C MET A 124 -15.32 1.77 -11.22
N SER A 125 -14.14 1.42 -10.69
CA SER A 125 -12.94 2.26 -10.74
C SER A 125 -11.88 1.67 -11.66
N ALA A 126 -11.18 2.54 -12.39
CA ALA A 126 -10.05 2.16 -13.24
C ALA A 126 -8.89 1.58 -12.43
N LEU A 127 -8.04 0.80 -13.10
CA LEU A 127 -6.76 0.35 -12.55
C LEU A 127 -5.70 1.44 -12.74
N PHE A 128 -5.04 1.86 -11.66
CA PHE A 128 -3.97 2.86 -11.71
C PHE A 128 -2.62 2.21 -11.49
N THR A 129 -1.70 2.37 -12.45
CA THR A 129 -0.40 1.71 -12.52
C THR A 129 0.54 2.02 -11.35
N VAL A 130 0.44 3.24 -10.82
CA VAL A 130 1.30 3.73 -9.74
C VAL A 130 0.90 3.18 -8.36
N ARG A 131 -0.34 2.69 -8.18
CA ARG A 131 -0.86 2.19 -6.89
C ARG A 131 -1.63 0.87 -7.03
N TRP A 132 -1.03 -0.07 -7.76
CA TRP A 132 -1.66 -1.33 -8.18
C TRP A 132 -2.40 -2.05 -7.06
N SER A 133 -1.76 -2.32 -5.93
CA SER A 133 -2.36 -3.13 -4.86
C SER A 133 -3.65 -2.53 -4.30
N ALA A 134 -3.65 -1.22 -4.00
CA ALA A 134 -4.80 -0.54 -3.42
C ALA A 134 -5.92 -0.28 -4.43
N SER A 135 -5.60 0.20 -5.65
CA SER A 135 -6.62 0.43 -6.66
C SER A 135 -7.27 -0.89 -7.08
N PHE A 136 -6.48 -1.95 -7.24
CA PHE A 136 -6.99 -3.25 -7.66
C PHE A 136 -7.85 -3.89 -6.56
N ALA A 137 -7.40 -3.86 -5.30
CA ALA A 137 -8.20 -4.34 -4.17
C ALA A 137 -9.54 -3.60 -4.07
N ASN A 138 -9.55 -2.28 -4.20
CA ASN A 138 -10.78 -1.49 -4.11
C ASN A 138 -11.74 -1.78 -5.27
N SER A 139 -11.24 -1.86 -6.51
CA SER A 139 -12.06 -2.18 -7.68
C SER A 139 -12.67 -3.58 -7.56
N LEU A 140 -11.87 -4.59 -7.22
CA LEU A 140 -12.37 -5.96 -7.00
C LEU A 140 -13.36 -6.02 -5.84
N SER A 141 -13.09 -5.32 -4.73
CA SER A 141 -13.99 -5.29 -3.60
C SER A 141 -15.34 -4.70 -3.98
N ASN A 142 -15.40 -3.62 -4.77
CA ASN A 142 -16.67 -3.08 -5.25
C ASN A 142 -17.41 -4.09 -6.15
N ILE A 143 -16.69 -4.72 -7.08
CA ILE A 143 -17.27 -5.74 -7.97
C ILE A 143 -17.90 -6.89 -7.19
N LEU A 144 -17.19 -7.45 -6.21
CA LEU A 144 -17.68 -8.57 -5.40
C LEU A 144 -18.86 -8.18 -4.50
N ARG A 145 -18.91 -6.93 -4.04
CA ARG A 145 -19.97 -6.41 -3.16
C ARG A 145 -21.32 -6.26 -3.86
N VAL A 146 -21.30 -5.91 -5.14
CA VAL A 146 -22.50 -5.72 -5.98
C VAL A 146 -22.60 -6.76 -7.10
N TYR A 147 -21.97 -7.93 -6.92
CA TYR A 147 -21.89 -8.97 -7.94
C TYR A 147 -23.24 -9.37 -8.56
N PRO A 148 -24.33 -9.56 -7.77
CA PRO A 148 -25.66 -9.86 -8.33
C PRO A 148 -26.19 -8.75 -9.24
N VAL A 149 -25.97 -7.50 -8.85
CA VAL A 149 -26.41 -6.31 -9.62
C VAL A 149 -25.67 -6.22 -10.95
N LEU A 150 -24.39 -6.57 -10.96
CA LEU A 150 -23.59 -6.57 -12.19
C LEU A 150 -24.11 -7.62 -13.17
N LEU A 151 -24.45 -8.83 -12.70
CA LEU A 151 -25.03 -9.86 -13.55
C LEU A 151 -26.37 -9.44 -14.13
N GLU A 152 -27.26 -8.84 -13.33
CA GLU A 152 -28.55 -8.33 -13.80
C GLU A 152 -28.37 -7.20 -14.83
N ALA A 153 -27.52 -6.22 -14.53
CA ALA A 153 -27.25 -5.11 -15.44
C ALA A 153 -26.66 -5.58 -16.78
N LEU A 154 -25.81 -6.61 -16.76
CA LEU A 154 -25.25 -7.21 -17.97
C LEU A 154 -26.31 -7.97 -18.78
N ALA A 155 -27.20 -8.71 -18.12
CA ALA A 155 -28.33 -9.37 -18.76
C ALA A 155 -29.28 -8.35 -19.43
N ASP A 156 -29.62 -7.27 -18.72
CA ASP A 156 -30.42 -6.16 -19.25
C ASP A 156 -29.79 -5.53 -20.51
N ILE A 157 -28.46 -5.38 -20.54
CA ILE A 157 -27.76 -4.85 -21.72
C ILE A 157 -27.78 -5.87 -22.86
N ARG A 158 -27.46 -7.14 -22.56
CA ARG A 158 -27.41 -8.24 -23.55
C ARG A 158 -28.75 -8.38 -24.28
N ASP A 159 -29.85 -8.32 -23.53
CA ASP A 159 -31.18 -8.62 -24.05
C ASP A 159 -31.85 -7.38 -24.70
N ASN A 160 -31.25 -6.19 -24.57
CA ASN A 160 -31.77 -4.94 -25.11
C ASN A 160 -31.24 -4.63 -26.52
N LYS A 161 -32.02 -5.05 -27.52
CA LYS A 161 -31.76 -4.82 -28.96
C LYS A 161 -31.69 -3.35 -29.40
N ARG A 162 -32.00 -2.38 -28.53
CA ARG A 162 -31.90 -0.94 -28.84
C ARG A 162 -30.52 -0.36 -28.56
N LEU A 163 -29.66 -1.10 -27.85
CA LEU A 163 -28.31 -0.68 -27.53
C LEU A 163 -27.35 -0.95 -28.71
N SER A 164 -26.16 -0.35 -28.69
CA SER A 164 -25.18 -0.58 -29.75
C SER A 164 -24.69 -2.03 -29.72
N ASN A 165 -24.46 -2.61 -30.91
CA ASN A 165 -23.96 -3.98 -31.03
C ASN A 165 -22.65 -4.20 -30.26
N SER A 166 -21.75 -3.21 -30.26
CA SER A 166 -20.49 -3.28 -29.50
C SER A 166 -20.70 -3.38 -27.99
N LEU A 167 -21.69 -2.65 -27.45
CA LEU A 167 -22.04 -2.68 -26.03
C LEU A 167 -22.70 -4.01 -25.66
N ILE A 168 -23.61 -4.49 -26.52
CA ILE A 168 -24.28 -5.79 -26.36
C ILE A 168 -23.24 -6.91 -26.36
N LYS A 169 -22.37 -6.98 -27.37
CA LYS A 169 -21.31 -8.01 -27.47
C LYS A 169 -20.41 -8.04 -26.25
N ARG A 170 -19.92 -6.88 -25.80
CA ARG A 170 -19.07 -6.80 -24.61
C ARG A 170 -19.83 -7.25 -23.36
N ALA A 171 -21.07 -6.80 -23.18
CA ALA A 171 -21.89 -7.25 -22.05
C ALA A 171 -22.18 -8.76 -22.10
N THR A 172 -22.43 -9.34 -23.28
CA THR A 172 -22.58 -10.79 -23.46
C THR A 172 -21.33 -11.54 -23.02
N SER A 173 -20.15 -11.10 -23.48
CA SER A 173 -18.86 -11.68 -23.10
C SER A 173 -18.62 -11.59 -21.59
N THR A 174 -18.82 -10.40 -21.00
CA THR A 174 -18.63 -10.20 -19.57
C THR A 174 -19.66 -10.99 -18.74
N PHE A 175 -20.91 -11.08 -19.19
CA PHE A 175 -21.95 -11.91 -18.55
C PHE A 175 -21.58 -13.38 -18.59
N HIS A 176 -21.13 -13.87 -19.75
CA HIS A 176 -20.65 -15.23 -19.95
C HIS A 176 -19.56 -15.58 -18.91
N VAL A 177 -18.57 -14.71 -18.73
CA VAL A 177 -17.46 -14.94 -17.78
C VAL A 177 -17.89 -14.81 -16.31
N LEU A 178 -18.72 -13.82 -15.95
CA LEU A 178 -19.16 -13.61 -14.57
C LEU A 178 -20.26 -14.59 -14.13
N SER A 179 -21.00 -15.18 -15.06
CA SER A 179 -21.96 -16.25 -14.75
C SER A 179 -21.27 -17.56 -14.33
N ASP A 180 -19.94 -17.64 -14.47
CA ASP A 180 -19.13 -18.77 -14.00
C ASP A 180 -18.83 -18.68 -12.50
N ALA A 181 -19.24 -19.69 -11.73
CA ALA A 181 -18.93 -19.74 -10.30
C ALA A 181 -17.43 -19.82 -10.00
N ARG A 182 -16.62 -20.40 -10.90
CA ARG A 182 -15.15 -20.44 -10.76
C ARG A 182 -14.55 -19.05 -10.83
N THR A 183 -15.08 -18.20 -11.70
CA THR A 183 -14.70 -16.79 -11.77
C THR A 183 -15.02 -16.10 -10.45
N TYR A 184 -16.23 -16.28 -9.91
CA TYR A 184 -16.61 -15.70 -8.63
C TYR A 184 -15.66 -16.13 -7.49
N ILE A 185 -15.36 -17.43 -7.38
CA ILE A 185 -14.42 -17.97 -6.37
C ILE A 185 -13.02 -17.38 -6.58
N ALA A 186 -12.50 -17.39 -7.81
CA ALA A 186 -11.19 -16.86 -8.15
C ALA A 186 -11.04 -15.38 -7.77
N LEU A 187 -12.04 -14.55 -8.08
CA LEU A 187 -12.04 -13.13 -7.74
C LEU A 187 -11.96 -12.90 -6.22
N HIS A 188 -12.65 -13.72 -5.41
CA HIS A 188 -12.55 -13.65 -3.94
C HIS A 188 -11.15 -13.97 -3.43
N HIS A 189 -10.45 -14.94 -4.02
CA HIS A 189 -9.07 -15.24 -3.66
C HIS A 189 -8.10 -14.10 -4.03
N VAL A 190 -8.23 -13.52 -5.24
CA VAL A 190 -7.42 -12.34 -5.61
C VAL A 190 -7.70 -11.19 -4.66
N ASN A 191 -8.98 -10.89 -4.41
CA ASN A 191 -9.38 -9.76 -3.58
C ASN A 191 -8.84 -9.88 -2.15
N THR A 192 -8.94 -11.06 -1.53
CA THR A 192 -8.44 -11.30 -0.16
C THR A 192 -6.94 -11.11 -0.07
N THR A 193 -6.18 -11.62 -1.05
CA THR A 193 -4.72 -11.43 -1.13
C THR A 193 -4.35 -9.97 -1.39
N MET A 194 -5.02 -9.30 -2.34
CA MET A 194 -4.79 -7.89 -2.65
C MET A 194 -5.12 -6.96 -1.48
N HIS A 195 -6.13 -7.30 -0.68
CA HIS A 195 -6.44 -6.55 0.55
C HIS A 195 -5.32 -6.67 1.57
N GLY A 196 -4.76 -7.88 1.79
CA GLY A 196 -3.60 -8.08 2.65
C GLY A 196 -2.37 -7.28 2.19
N LEU A 197 -2.10 -7.29 0.89
CA LEU A 197 -1.04 -6.49 0.27
C LEU A 197 -1.29 -4.98 0.40
N SER A 198 -2.53 -4.52 0.26
CA SER A 198 -2.88 -3.10 0.40
C SER A 198 -2.66 -2.61 1.83
N VAL A 199 -3.05 -3.41 2.83
CA VAL A 199 -2.80 -3.10 4.25
C VAL A 199 -1.29 -3.00 4.52
N LEU A 200 -0.49 -3.93 4.00
CA LEU A 200 0.97 -3.87 4.13
C LEU A 200 1.55 -2.63 3.44
N SER A 201 1.09 -2.30 2.23
CA SER A 201 1.50 -1.10 1.51
C SER A 201 1.25 0.18 2.30
N GLN A 202 0.07 0.30 2.93
CA GLN A 202 -0.28 1.44 3.76
C GLN A 202 0.58 1.52 5.02
N TYR A 203 0.88 0.38 5.63
CA TYR A 203 1.78 0.31 6.78
C TYR A 203 3.18 0.79 6.43
N MET A 204 3.72 0.34 5.29
CA MET A 204 5.05 0.71 4.83
C MET A 204 5.18 2.20 4.51
N GLN A 205 4.09 2.86 4.12
CA GLN A 205 4.09 4.29 3.79
C GLN A 205 4.05 5.23 5.01
N ARG A 206 4.07 4.70 6.24
CA ARG A 206 4.09 5.51 7.45
C ARG A 206 5.44 6.20 7.61
N GLU A 207 5.43 7.51 7.84
CA GLU A 207 6.64 8.33 8.00
C GLU A 207 7.52 7.88 9.19
N GLU A 208 6.89 7.39 10.26
CA GLU A 208 7.57 6.92 11.47
C GLU A 208 7.87 5.41 11.45
N GLY A 209 7.66 4.72 10.32
CA GLY A 209 7.87 3.28 10.21
C GLY A 209 9.36 2.90 10.21
N LEU A 210 9.77 2.05 11.14
CA LEU A 210 11.14 1.50 11.18
C LEU A 210 11.35 0.42 10.12
N LEU A 211 12.54 0.37 9.52
CA LEU A 211 12.87 -0.61 8.48
C LEU A 211 12.75 -2.05 9.01
N ILE A 212 13.19 -2.29 10.24
CA ILE A 212 13.13 -3.61 10.87
C ILE A 212 11.69 -4.10 11.03
N ASP A 213 10.77 -3.22 11.43
CA ASP A 213 9.35 -3.57 11.58
C ASP A 213 8.70 -3.81 10.21
N ASN A 214 9.04 -3.01 9.19
CA ASN A 214 8.55 -3.23 7.83
C ASN A 214 9.03 -4.57 7.26
N LEU A 215 10.29 -4.96 7.51
CA LEU A 215 10.83 -6.26 7.12
C LEU A 215 10.08 -7.40 7.83
N GLN A 216 9.84 -7.28 9.14
CA GLN A 216 9.03 -8.25 9.89
C GLN A 216 7.64 -8.40 9.26
N LYS A 217 6.93 -7.30 8.98
CA LYS A 217 5.58 -7.34 8.38
C LYS A 217 5.58 -7.94 6.98
N TRP A 218 6.62 -7.68 6.19
CA TRP A 218 6.77 -8.31 4.87
C TRP A 218 6.92 -9.83 4.99
N ARG A 219 7.85 -10.31 5.82
CA ARG A 219 8.07 -11.74 6.05
C ARG A 219 6.81 -12.42 6.60
N ALA A 220 6.09 -11.77 7.51
CA ALA A 220 4.80 -12.24 8.03
C ALA A 220 3.77 -12.47 6.91
N LEU A 221 3.67 -11.55 5.95
CA LEU A 221 2.76 -11.68 4.82
C LEU A 221 3.15 -12.84 3.90
N VAL A 222 4.44 -12.94 3.56
CA VAL A 222 4.98 -14.04 2.74
C VAL A 222 4.68 -15.39 3.38
N TYR A 223 4.89 -15.51 4.69
CA TYR A 223 4.58 -16.71 5.46
C TYR A 223 3.09 -17.05 5.39
N SER A 224 2.22 -16.06 5.62
CA SER A 224 0.76 -16.25 5.58
C SER A 224 0.27 -16.72 4.19
N ILE A 225 0.91 -16.24 3.12
CA ILE A 225 0.63 -16.71 1.75
C ILE A 225 1.09 -18.15 1.56
N ALA A 226 2.31 -18.48 2.01
CA ALA A 226 2.88 -19.82 1.87
C ALA A 226 2.11 -20.88 2.67
N LYS A 227 1.63 -20.54 3.87
CA LYS A 227 0.78 -21.39 4.71
C LYS A 227 -0.66 -21.48 4.25
N ARG A 228 -1.02 -20.77 3.17
CA ARG A 228 -2.38 -20.76 2.61
C ARG A 228 -3.42 -20.16 3.57
N ASP A 229 -3.02 -19.33 4.53
CA ASP A 229 -3.95 -18.66 5.46
C ASP A 229 -5.00 -17.84 4.71
N PHE A 230 -4.59 -17.17 3.62
CA PHE A 230 -5.50 -16.43 2.75
C PHE A 230 -6.48 -17.33 2.01
N LEU A 231 -6.04 -18.52 1.60
CA LEU A 231 -6.90 -19.52 0.95
C LEU A 231 -7.98 -19.95 1.94
N GLU A 232 -7.57 -20.42 3.12
CA GLU A 232 -8.49 -20.89 4.16
C GLU A 232 -9.45 -19.78 4.61
N LYS A 233 -8.94 -18.56 4.83
CA LYS A 233 -9.77 -17.40 5.17
C LYS A 233 -10.80 -17.11 4.08
N THR A 234 -10.42 -17.19 2.81
CA THR A 234 -11.34 -16.94 1.69
C THR A 234 -12.40 -18.03 1.61
N THR A 235 -12.00 -19.30 1.65
CA THR A 235 -12.92 -20.44 1.63
C THR A 235 -13.90 -20.39 2.79
N ARG A 236 -13.41 -20.11 4.01
CA ARG A 236 -14.25 -19.92 5.19
C ARG A 236 -15.26 -18.79 5.00
N ASN A 237 -14.81 -17.62 4.52
CA ASN A 237 -15.70 -16.48 4.27
C ASN A 237 -16.80 -16.79 3.24
N LEU A 238 -16.47 -17.55 2.19
CA LEU A 238 -17.42 -17.97 1.16
C LEU A 238 -18.50 -18.91 1.73
N LEU A 239 -18.10 -19.83 2.61
CA LEU A 239 -19.00 -20.81 3.25
C LEU A 239 -19.84 -20.22 4.38
N GLU A 240 -19.26 -19.36 5.23
CA GLU A 240 -19.92 -18.79 6.42
C GLU A 240 -20.96 -17.72 6.09
N ARG A 241 -20.71 -16.90 5.05
CA ARG A 241 -21.65 -15.83 4.67
C ARG A 241 -22.94 -16.34 4.05
N GLY A 242 -23.00 -17.63 3.68
CA GLY A 242 -24.15 -18.21 2.99
C GLY A 242 -24.43 -17.58 1.61
N THR A 243 -23.47 -16.81 1.08
CA THR A 243 -23.57 -16.15 -0.24
C THR A 243 -23.60 -17.16 -1.38
N ILE A 244 -22.98 -18.34 -1.18
CA ILE A 244 -23.00 -19.44 -2.12
C ILE A 244 -23.52 -20.71 -1.46
N LYS A 245 -24.25 -21.52 -2.22
CA LYS A 245 -24.75 -22.84 -1.83
C LYS A 245 -24.74 -23.79 -3.02
N GLY A 246 -24.87 -25.08 -2.74
CA GLY A 246 -25.06 -26.09 -3.77
C GLY A 246 -26.51 -26.14 -4.21
N TYR A 247 -26.74 -26.46 -5.48
CA TYR A 247 -28.07 -26.70 -6.04
C TYR A 247 -28.09 -28.07 -6.70
N VAL A 248 -28.99 -28.94 -6.25
CA VAL A 248 -29.20 -30.28 -6.80
C VAL A 248 -30.64 -30.71 -6.58
N ASN A 249 -31.26 -31.33 -7.59
CA ASN A 249 -32.63 -31.85 -7.52
C ASN A 249 -33.63 -30.81 -6.97
N ASP A 250 -33.56 -29.58 -7.47
CA ASP A 250 -34.39 -28.44 -7.08
C ASP A 250 -34.30 -28.05 -5.60
N LYS A 251 -33.20 -28.41 -4.95
CA LYS A 251 -32.91 -28.09 -3.55
C LYS A 251 -31.61 -27.31 -3.43
N ILE A 252 -31.64 -26.32 -2.53
CA ILE A 252 -30.49 -25.54 -2.13
C ILE A 252 -29.88 -26.17 -0.88
N GLU A 253 -28.62 -26.59 -0.97
CA GLU A 253 -27.92 -27.35 0.07
C GLU A 253 -26.65 -26.64 0.53
N ARG A 254 -26.22 -26.92 1.76
CA ARG A 254 -24.93 -26.43 2.25
C ARG A 254 -23.80 -27.19 1.54
N ILE A 255 -22.77 -26.45 1.16
CA ILE A 255 -21.53 -27.01 0.61
C ILE A 255 -20.43 -26.96 1.67
N ASP A 256 -19.44 -27.83 1.52
CA ASP A 256 -18.25 -27.90 2.36
C ASP A 256 -17.00 -27.43 1.59
N THR A 257 -15.87 -27.42 2.30
CA THR A 257 -14.57 -27.04 1.75
C THR A 257 -14.13 -27.96 0.62
N ASP A 258 -14.42 -29.27 0.73
CA ASP A 258 -14.00 -30.26 -0.25
C ASP A 258 -14.74 -30.07 -1.58
N PHE A 259 -16.05 -29.80 -1.53
CA PHE A 259 -16.82 -29.45 -2.72
C PHE A 259 -16.28 -28.19 -3.39
N LEU A 260 -16.01 -27.13 -2.62
CA LEU A 260 -15.54 -25.85 -3.18
C LEU A 260 -14.15 -25.98 -3.82
N ASN A 261 -13.25 -26.72 -3.18
CA ASN A 261 -11.89 -26.95 -3.69
C ASN A 261 -11.90 -27.82 -4.96
N ASN A 262 -12.84 -28.76 -5.07
CA ASN A 262 -12.94 -29.62 -6.24
C ASN A 262 -13.87 -29.07 -7.33
N TYR A 263 -14.42 -27.86 -7.17
CA TYR A 263 -15.36 -27.29 -8.14
C TYR A 263 -14.66 -26.83 -9.43
N PRO A 264 -15.17 -27.20 -10.63
CA PRO A 264 -16.33 -28.07 -10.86
C PRO A 264 -15.89 -29.53 -10.73
N ASN A 265 -16.61 -30.30 -9.91
CA ASN A 265 -16.31 -31.72 -9.74
C ASN A 265 -17.11 -32.50 -10.78
N LYS A 266 -16.44 -33.26 -11.66
CA LYS A 266 -17.10 -34.03 -12.73
C LYS A 266 -18.03 -35.12 -12.19
N ASP A 267 -17.74 -35.64 -11.00
CA ASP A 267 -18.53 -36.68 -10.35
C ASP A 267 -19.69 -36.11 -9.53
N ASP A 268 -19.71 -34.79 -9.31
CA ASP A 268 -20.72 -34.10 -8.53
C ASP A 268 -21.60 -33.23 -9.42
N ARG A 269 -22.89 -33.57 -9.50
CA ARG A 269 -23.87 -32.82 -10.31
C ARG A 269 -24.37 -31.54 -9.66
N ARG A 270 -23.92 -31.20 -8.45
CA ARG A 270 -24.31 -29.97 -7.76
C ARG A 270 -23.78 -28.75 -8.53
N LEU A 271 -24.68 -27.83 -8.86
CA LEU A 271 -24.31 -26.50 -9.34
C LEU A 271 -24.11 -25.55 -8.16
N LEU A 272 -23.35 -24.48 -8.36
CA LEU A 272 -23.31 -23.40 -7.39
C LEU A 272 -24.48 -22.44 -7.65
N ALA A 273 -25.06 -21.95 -6.57
CA ALA A 273 -26.09 -20.92 -6.57
C ALA A 273 -25.69 -19.80 -5.61
N TYR A 274 -26.15 -18.58 -5.86
CA TYR A 274 -25.96 -17.45 -4.96
C TYR A 274 -27.28 -16.79 -4.59
N ASN A 275 -27.32 -16.16 -3.42
CA ASN A 275 -28.47 -15.41 -2.92
C ASN A 275 -28.13 -13.92 -2.81
N PRO A 276 -28.74 -13.04 -3.61
CA PRO A 276 -28.52 -11.59 -3.52
C PRO A 276 -28.75 -11.02 -2.11
N ARG A 277 -29.71 -11.55 -1.35
CA ARG A 277 -30.00 -11.11 0.03
C ARG A 277 -28.90 -11.40 1.04
N ALA A 278 -28.00 -12.34 0.72
CA ALA A 278 -26.89 -12.71 1.60
C ALA A 278 -25.67 -11.77 1.44
N PHE A 279 -25.69 -10.84 0.49
CA PHE A 279 -24.62 -9.87 0.30
C PHE A 279 -24.73 -8.74 1.34
N ALA A 280 -23.59 -8.35 1.92
CA ALA A 280 -23.54 -7.37 3.00
C ALA A 280 -24.05 -5.97 2.62
N ASP A 281 -24.11 -5.65 1.34
CA ASP A 281 -24.57 -4.37 0.81
C ASP A 281 -26.06 -4.33 0.44
N PHE A 282 -26.75 -5.47 0.52
CA PHE A 282 -28.20 -5.54 0.36
C PHE A 282 -28.89 -4.84 1.55
N SER A 283 -29.86 -3.96 1.27
CA SER A 283 -30.64 -3.29 2.30
C SER A 283 -32.02 -2.91 1.77
N LEU A 284 -33.07 -3.40 2.43
CA LEU A 284 -34.47 -3.11 2.07
C LEU A 284 -34.78 -1.61 2.11
N ASP A 285 -34.12 -0.86 2.99
CA ASP A 285 -34.30 0.60 3.11
C ASP A 285 -33.87 1.37 1.84
N ARG A 286 -33.15 0.72 0.93
CA ARG A 286 -32.69 1.30 -0.34
C ARG A 286 -33.58 0.95 -1.52
N CYS A 287 -34.60 0.12 -1.32
CA CYS A 287 -35.51 -0.25 -2.40
C CYS A 287 -36.30 0.98 -2.85
N SER A 288 -36.30 1.25 -4.16
CA SER A 288 -37.29 2.14 -4.76
C SER A 288 -38.68 1.50 -4.71
N GLU A 289 -39.74 2.31 -4.54
CA GLU A 289 -41.13 1.87 -4.72
C GLU A 289 -41.27 1.26 -6.13
N GLY A 290 -41.77 0.03 -6.21
CA GLY A 290 -41.77 -0.75 -7.45
C GLY A 290 -42.47 -2.09 -7.29
N ASP A 291 -42.57 -2.82 -8.39
CA ASP A 291 -43.23 -4.12 -8.49
C ASP A 291 -42.58 -5.16 -7.56
N ASP A 292 -43.33 -5.57 -6.53
CA ASP A 292 -42.87 -6.52 -5.53
C ASP A 292 -42.59 -7.91 -6.13
N GLU A 293 -43.27 -8.30 -7.22
CA GLU A 293 -43.05 -9.59 -7.89
C GLU A 293 -41.72 -9.60 -8.67
N GLU A 294 -41.45 -8.57 -9.46
CA GLU A 294 -40.17 -8.42 -10.18
C GLU A 294 -39.01 -8.39 -9.18
N ARG A 295 -39.16 -7.62 -8.09
CA ARG A 295 -38.15 -7.53 -7.03
C ARG A 295 -37.93 -8.89 -6.37
N GLN A 296 -38.98 -9.64 -6.09
CA GLN A 296 -38.85 -10.96 -5.47
C GLN A 296 -38.06 -11.91 -6.39
N ARG A 297 -38.36 -11.94 -7.69
CA ARG A 297 -37.60 -12.73 -8.69
C ARG A 297 -36.11 -12.37 -8.71
N LEU A 298 -35.80 -11.07 -8.68
CA LEU A 298 -34.42 -10.59 -8.68
C LEU A 298 -33.67 -10.96 -7.40
N LEU A 299 -34.37 -11.10 -6.27
CA LEU A 299 -33.81 -11.40 -4.96
C LEU A 299 -33.88 -12.89 -4.57
N ASP A 300 -34.40 -13.75 -5.45
CA ASP A 300 -34.40 -15.20 -5.27
C ASP A 300 -33.01 -15.81 -5.52
N TRP A 301 -32.89 -17.13 -5.32
CA TRP A 301 -31.65 -17.84 -5.61
C TRP A 301 -31.38 -17.88 -7.11
N HIS A 302 -30.16 -17.52 -7.48
CA HIS A 302 -29.68 -17.56 -8.87
C HIS A 302 -28.66 -18.66 -9.03
N LEU A 303 -28.78 -19.44 -10.09
CA LEU A 303 -27.79 -20.46 -10.45
C LEU A 303 -26.64 -19.79 -11.21
N PHE A 304 -25.42 -20.16 -10.85
CA PHE A 304 -24.30 -19.98 -11.77
C PHE A 304 -24.47 -20.91 -12.97
N ARG A 305 -23.82 -20.57 -14.07
CA ARG A 305 -23.88 -21.35 -15.30
C ARG A 305 -23.38 -22.78 -15.11
N ASP A 306 -24.09 -23.73 -15.71
CA ASP A 306 -23.70 -25.14 -15.77
C ASP A 306 -22.68 -25.37 -16.91
N PHE A 307 -21.49 -25.84 -16.55
CA PHE A 307 -20.42 -26.20 -17.50
C PHE A 307 -20.31 -27.70 -17.75
N THR A 308 -21.04 -28.52 -16.97
CA THR A 308 -21.00 -29.98 -17.08
C THR A 308 -21.92 -30.47 -18.20
N ARG A 309 -22.94 -29.69 -18.53
CA ARG A 309 -23.86 -29.97 -19.63
C ARG A 309 -23.36 -29.27 -20.89
N THR A 310 -22.64 -30.00 -21.73
CA THR A 310 -22.41 -29.65 -23.14
C THR A 310 -23.75 -29.73 -23.86
N THR A 311 -24.60 -28.71 -23.71
CA THR A 311 -25.82 -28.61 -24.52
C THR A 311 -25.45 -28.07 -25.90
N SER A 312 -25.97 -28.69 -26.95
CA SER A 312 -25.72 -28.36 -28.38
C SER A 312 -26.18 -26.96 -28.83
N TYR A 313 -26.55 -26.07 -27.90
CA TYR A 313 -26.96 -24.67 -28.09
C TYR A 313 -26.07 -23.71 -27.29
N GLU A 314 -24.79 -24.05 -27.09
CA GLU A 314 -23.85 -23.18 -26.39
C GLU A 314 -23.74 -21.82 -27.10
N GLU A 315 -24.05 -20.75 -26.36
CA GLU A 315 -23.58 -19.40 -26.66
C GLU A 315 -22.08 -19.51 -26.94
N SER A 316 -21.70 -19.37 -28.22
CA SER A 316 -20.31 -19.54 -28.63
C SER A 316 -19.42 -18.69 -27.72
N PRO A 317 -18.26 -19.22 -27.28
CA PRO A 317 -17.34 -18.44 -26.49
C PRO A 317 -17.08 -17.10 -27.19
N PRO A 318 -16.97 -16.00 -26.43
CA PRO A 318 -16.79 -14.68 -27.01
C PRO A 318 -15.61 -14.68 -27.97
N ASP A 319 -15.82 -14.09 -29.16
CA ASP A 319 -14.81 -14.04 -30.22
C ASP A 319 -13.52 -13.38 -29.69
N LEU A 320 -12.45 -14.16 -29.70
CA LEU A 320 -11.16 -13.80 -29.10
C LEU A 320 -10.46 -12.67 -29.85
N ASP A 321 -10.78 -12.51 -31.13
CA ASP A 321 -10.14 -11.57 -32.05
C ASP A 321 -11.07 -10.41 -32.46
N ASP A 322 -12.21 -10.22 -31.78
CA ASP A 322 -13.12 -9.12 -32.09
C ASP A 322 -12.46 -7.75 -31.77
N PRO A 323 -12.16 -6.91 -32.77
CA PRO A 323 -11.54 -5.61 -32.55
C PRO A 323 -12.43 -4.68 -31.71
N GLU A 324 -13.75 -4.88 -31.66
CA GLU A 324 -14.68 -4.11 -30.81
C GLU A 324 -14.53 -4.42 -29.31
N LEU A 325 -13.87 -5.54 -28.96
CA LEU A 325 -13.56 -5.94 -27.59
C LEU A 325 -12.17 -5.47 -27.13
N THR A 326 -11.42 -4.77 -27.98
CA THR A 326 -10.12 -4.18 -27.61
C THR A 326 -10.30 -2.94 -26.73
N PHE A 327 -9.28 -2.62 -25.93
CA PHE A 327 -9.23 -1.40 -25.12
C PHE A 327 -8.42 -0.34 -25.85
N SER A 328 -8.85 0.92 -25.77
CA SER A 328 -8.07 2.05 -26.26
C SER A 328 -7.20 2.65 -25.14
N LEU A 329 -6.23 3.50 -25.51
CA LEU A 329 -5.46 4.28 -24.52
C LEU A 329 -6.35 5.24 -23.72
N GLU A 330 -7.54 5.58 -24.20
CA GLU A 330 -8.49 6.40 -23.42
C GLU A 330 -9.06 5.61 -22.22
N ASP A 331 -9.19 4.28 -22.36
CA ASP A 331 -9.71 3.41 -21.31
C ASP A 331 -8.67 3.12 -20.21
N ALA A 332 -7.38 3.13 -20.58
CA ALA A 332 -6.26 2.96 -19.64
C ALA A 332 -5.03 3.79 -20.09
N PRO A 333 -5.00 5.10 -19.82
CA PRO A 333 -3.97 6.01 -20.35
C PRO A 333 -2.57 5.76 -19.79
N GLU A 334 -2.46 4.95 -18.73
CA GLU A 334 -1.20 4.55 -18.12
C GLU A 334 -0.67 3.21 -18.65
N SER A 335 -1.42 2.51 -19.52
CA SER A 335 -1.01 1.25 -20.13
C SER A 335 -0.36 1.48 -21.49
N SER A 336 0.61 0.64 -21.87
CA SER A 336 1.10 0.65 -23.25
C SER A 336 0.09 0.00 -24.19
N GLU A 337 0.12 0.33 -25.48
CA GLU A 337 -0.76 -0.31 -26.49
C GLU A 337 -0.56 -1.84 -26.53
N GLY A 338 0.66 -2.31 -26.28
CA GLY A 338 0.96 -3.73 -26.12
C GLY A 338 0.28 -4.35 -24.89
N ASP A 339 0.25 -3.64 -23.77
CA ASP A 339 -0.44 -4.08 -22.55
C ASP A 339 -1.96 -4.15 -22.73
N LEU A 340 -2.55 -3.26 -23.55
CA LEU A 340 -3.99 -3.24 -23.80
C LEU A 340 -4.49 -4.50 -24.52
N ARG A 341 -3.70 -5.03 -25.47
CA ARG A 341 -3.99 -6.31 -26.13
C ARG A 341 -3.96 -7.50 -25.16
N HIS A 342 -3.30 -7.34 -24.02
CA HIS A 342 -3.24 -8.34 -22.97
C HIS A 342 -4.44 -8.31 -22.01
N TYR A 343 -5.39 -7.39 -22.16
CA TYR A 343 -6.61 -7.33 -21.33
C TYR A 343 -7.87 -7.94 -21.95
N SER A 344 -7.80 -8.56 -23.15
CA SER A 344 -8.97 -9.25 -23.73
C SER A 344 -9.58 -10.26 -22.75
N LEU A 345 -10.81 -10.01 -22.30
CA LEU A 345 -11.47 -10.81 -21.28
C LEU A 345 -11.68 -12.25 -21.74
N ALA A 346 -12.11 -12.43 -23.00
CA ALA A 346 -12.33 -13.74 -23.61
C ALA A 346 -11.05 -14.59 -23.56
N LYS A 347 -9.92 -14.02 -23.98
CA LYS A 347 -8.61 -14.69 -23.95
C LYS A 347 -8.16 -15.02 -22.54
N ARG A 348 -8.36 -14.11 -21.58
CA ARG A 348 -7.97 -14.37 -20.18
C ARG A 348 -8.84 -15.39 -19.49
N TYR A 349 -10.09 -15.51 -19.91
CA TYR A 349 -10.98 -16.55 -19.44
C TYR A 349 -10.62 -17.93 -20.03
N GLU A 350 -10.19 -17.98 -21.29
CA GLU A 350 -9.64 -19.21 -21.89
C GLU A 350 -8.32 -19.65 -21.20
N ASP A 351 -7.39 -18.71 -20.98
CA ASP A 351 -6.13 -18.94 -20.27
C ASP A 351 -6.34 -19.43 -18.83
N PHE A 352 -7.49 -19.13 -18.22
CA PHE A 352 -7.86 -19.48 -16.83
C PHE A 352 -8.14 -20.99 -16.62
N ASP A 353 -7.76 -21.84 -17.57
CA ASP A 353 -7.78 -23.30 -17.49
C ASP A 353 -9.17 -23.87 -17.17
N TRP A 354 -10.10 -23.60 -18.09
CA TRP A 354 -11.51 -23.98 -18.03
C TRP A 354 -11.78 -25.50 -17.90
N ASN A 355 -10.78 -26.36 -18.04
CA ASN A 355 -10.96 -27.81 -17.95
C ASN A 355 -10.60 -28.39 -16.57
N ASN A 356 -10.00 -27.59 -15.68
CA ASN A 356 -9.52 -28.04 -14.39
C ASN A 356 -10.28 -27.40 -13.22
N ALA A 357 -10.17 -28.02 -12.05
CA ALA A 357 -10.72 -27.48 -10.81
C ALA A 357 -10.09 -26.12 -10.50
N VAL A 358 -10.90 -25.16 -10.02
CA VAL A 358 -10.46 -23.79 -9.74
C VAL A 358 -9.29 -23.74 -8.74
N TYR A 359 -9.19 -24.75 -7.87
CA TYR A 359 -8.17 -24.87 -6.84
C TYR A 359 -6.74 -24.95 -7.37
N SER A 360 -6.49 -25.56 -8.53
CA SER A 360 -5.14 -25.60 -9.12
C SER A 360 -4.67 -24.19 -9.51
N SER A 361 -5.54 -23.43 -10.16
CA SER A 361 -5.32 -22.02 -10.53
C SER A 361 -5.13 -21.13 -9.29
N ILE A 362 -5.89 -21.36 -8.22
CA ILE A 362 -5.75 -20.65 -6.94
C ILE A 362 -4.40 -20.96 -6.28
N THR A 363 -4.02 -22.24 -6.20
CA THR A 363 -2.76 -22.68 -5.60
C THR A 363 -1.57 -22.06 -6.33
N ARG A 364 -1.59 -22.12 -7.67
CA ARG A 364 -0.60 -21.51 -8.55
C ARG A 364 -0.52 -20.00 -8.35
N PHE A 365 -1.65 -19.30 -8.22
CA PHE A 365 -1.67 -17.86 -7.96
C PHE A 365 -0.93 -17.50 -6.65
N TYR A 366 -1.21 -18.22 -5.57
CA TYR A 366 -0.52 -17.99 -4.29
C TYR A 366 0.99 -18.30 -4.37
N ASP A 367 1.40 -19.35 -5.09
CA ASP A 367 2.82 -19.68 -5.29
C ASP A 367 3.57 -18.63 -6.09
N GLU A 368 2.95 -18.14 -7.17
CA GLU A 368 3.50 -17.05 -7.98
C GLU A 368 3.54 -15.73 -7.22
N MET A 369 2.55 -15.45 -6.36
CA MET A 369 2.56 -14.30 -5.48
C MET A 369 3.69 -14.38 -4.46
N LYS A 370 3.84 -15.52 -3.78
CA LYS A 370 4.94 -15.78 -2.84
C LYS A 370 6.29 -15.55 -3.53
N ARG A 371 6.49 -16.19 -4.69
CA ARG A 371 7.74 -16.06 -5.46
C ARG A 371 8.04 -14.61 -5.82
N ALA A 372 7.04 -13.84 -6.26
CA ALA A 372 7.27 -12.44 -6.60
C ALA A 372 7.61 -11.59 -5.37
N LEU A 373 6.99 -11.85 -4.22
CA LEU A 373 7.33 -11.18 -2.98
C LEU A 373 8.74 -11.52 -2.51
N ASP A 374 9.13 -12.80 -2.59
CA ASP A 374 10.48 -13.25 -2.26
C ASP A 374 11.51 -12.57 -3.17
N VAL A 375 11.30 -12.57 -4.49
CA VAL A 375 12.21 -11.93 -5.45
C VAL A 375 12.41 -10.44 -5.16
N GLN A 376 11.37 -9.72 -4.74
CA GLN A 376 11.50 -8.29 -4.40
C GLN A 376 12.12 -8.03 -3.02
N LEU A 377 12.09 -9.04 -2.13
CA LEU A 377 12.77 -8.98 -0.84
C LEU A 377 14.25 -9.37 -0.94
N VAL A 378 14.60 -10.24 -1.90
CA VAL A 378 15.96 -10.76 -2.10
C VAL A 378 16.93 -9.68 -2.58
N ASN A 379 18.18 -9.85 -2.14
CA ASN A 379 19.25 -8.86 -2.16
C ASN A 379 19.67 -8.41 -3.56
N LYS A 380 19.78 -7.09 -3.74
CA LYS A 380 20.77 -6.52 -4.66
C LYS A 380 22.06 -6.19 -3.88
N PRO A 381 23.26 -6.25 -4.48
CA PRO A 381 24.55 -6.14 -3.79
C PRO A 381 24.78 -4.87 -2.96
N HIS A 382 23.91 -3.86 -3.06
CA HIS A 382 24.03 -2.57 -2.36
C HIS A 382 22.76 -2.19 -1.60
N GLU A 383 21.70 -2.99 -1.73
CA GLU A 383 20.48 -2.80 -0.96
C GLU A 383 20.64 -3.43 0.41
N PHE A 384 20.06 -2.80 1.42
CA PHE A 384 20.05 -3.33 2.77
C PHE A 384 19.35 -4.70 2.81
N ASN A 385 20.03 -5.74 3.31
CA ASN A 385 19.55 -7.13 3.38
C ASN A 385 18.59 -7.34 4.55
N SER A 386 17.63 -8.26 4.40
CA SER A 386 16.74 -8.72 5.47
C SER A 386 17.46 -9.27 6.71
N ILE A 387 18.69 -9.80 6.57
CA ILE A 387 19.52 -10.31 7.68
C ILE A 387 20.25 -9.17 8.41
N GLY A 388 20.47 -8.02 7.77
CA GLY A 388 21.42 -7.00 8.25
C GLY A 388 21.07 -6.30 9.58
N LEU A 389 19.85 -6.50 10.11
CA LEU A 389 19.39 -5.90 11.38
C LEU A 389 19.12 -6.93 12.47
N LEU A 390 19.33 -8.22 12.20
CA LEU A 390 18.86 -9.28 13.07
C LEU A 390 19.48 -9.22 14.47
N ALA A 391 20.75 -8.81 14.58
CA ALA A 391 21.41 -8.66 15.87
C ALA A 391 20.77 -7.57 16.76
N LEU A 392 20.14 -6.57 16.15
CA LEU A 392 19.39 -5.54 16.88
C LEU A 392 17.89 -5.79 16.87
N ASP A 393 17.42 -6.94 16.35
CA ASP A 393 16.01 -7.29 16.39
C ASP A 393 15.53 -7.41 17.85
N LYS A 394 14.44 -6.71 18.15
CA LYS A 394 13.81 -6.71 19.47
C LYS A 394 13.57 -8.13 19.97
N HIS A 395 13.13 -9.05 19.10
CA HIS A 395 12.82 -10.41 19.49
C HIS A 395 14.06 -11.22 19.88
N ILE A 396 15.21 -10.96 19.25
CA ILE A 396 16.49 -11.57 19.62
C ILE A 396 16.96 -11.07 20.98
N ILE A 397 16.94 -9.75 21.19
CA ILE A 397 17.38 -9.18 22.48
C ILE A 397 16.47 -9.68 23.62
N LEU A 398 15.16 -9.78 23.38
CA LEU A 398 14.22 -10.34 24.36
C LEU A 398 14.46 -11.83 24.60
N ASP A 399 14.84 -12.62 23.58
CA ASP A 399 15.22 -14.03 23.77
C ASP A 399 16.48 -14.17 24.63
N VAL A 400 17.47 -13.29 24.44
CA VAL A 400 18.68 -13.25 25.28
C VAL A 400 18.35 -12.90 26.73
N ILE A 401 17.45 -11.94 26.96
CA ILE A 401 16.96 -11.58 28.30
C ILE A 401 16.24 -12.75 28.97
N GLU A 402 15.36 -13.45 28.22
CA GLU A 402 14.63 -14.62 28.71
C GLU A 402 15.56 -15.80 29.02
N PHE A 403 16.63 -15.99 28.24
CA PHE A 403 17.62 -17.05 28.46
C PHE A 403 18.52 -16.82 29.68
N ASN A 404 18.69 -15.56 30.10
CA ASN A 404 19.49 -15.14 31.25
C ASN A 404 21.02 -15.26 31.09
N GLY A 405 21.55 -14.96 29.90
CA GLY A 405 22.99 -14.76 29.65
C GLY A 405 23.71 -15.93 28.96
N ASP A 406 25.05 -15.86 28.83
CA ASP A 406 25.90 -16.83 28.10
C ASP A 406 25.55 -16.97 26.60
N PHE A 407 25.62 -15.84 25.89
CA PHE A 407 25.32 -15.76 24.46
C PHE A 407 26.23 -16.67 23.60
N GLU A 408 27.47 -16.88 24.02
CA GLU A 408 28.46 -17.61 23.21
C GLU A 408 28.34 -19.13 23.36
N ASN A 409 28.09 -19.63 24.57
CA ASN A 409 28.11 -21.09 24.82
C ASN A 409 26.71 -21.67 25.03
N GLY A 410 25.80 -20.92 25.67
CA GLY A 410 24.47 -21.43 26.02
C GLY A 410 23.39 -21.09 25.01
N PHE A 411 23.41 -19.87 24.45
CA PHE A 411 22.32 -19.38 23.60
C PHE A 411 22.22 -20.10 22.24
N VAL A 412 23.30 -20.72 21.79
CA VAL A 412 23.37 -21.48 20.53
C VAL A 412 22.41 -22.66 20.50
N ASP A 413 22.11 -23.26 21.66
CA ASP A 413 21.20 -24.40 21.78
C ASP A 413 19.82 -24.00 22.35
N TYR A 414 19.63 -22.73 22.71
CA TYR A 414 18.43 -22.27 23.37
C TYR A 414 17.23 -22.14 22.43
N VAL A 415 16.19 -22.93 22.66
CA VAL A 415 14.89 -22.80 21.98
C VAL A 415 13.82 -22.39 23.02
N PRO A 416 13.25 -21.17 22.94
CA PRO A 416 12.18 -20.78 23.85
C PRO A 416 10.96 -21.70 23.73
N THR A 417 10.37 -22.10 24.85
CA THR A 417 9.26 -23.08 24.88
C THR A 417 8.03 -22.66 24.06
N ASN A 418 7.78 -21.36 23.95
CA ASN A 418 6.66 -20.79 23.21
C ASN A 418 7.09 -20.12 21.90
N ALA A 419 8.29 -20.42 21.38
CA ALA A 419 8.78 -19.82 20.15
C ALA A 419 7.90 -20.21 18.95
N ASN A 420 7.42 -19.23 18.20
CA ASN A 420 6.78 -19.42 16.91
C ASN A 420 7.21 -18.32 15.94
N PHE A 421 7.00 -18.54 14.64
CA PHE A 421 7.43 -17.60 13.60
C PHE A 421 6.96 -16.17 13.87
N PHE A 422 5.71 -15.96 14.26
CA PHE A 422 5.14 -14.62 14.44
C PHE A 422 5.66 -13.89 15.68
N ASN A 423 5.79 -14.59 16.81
CA ASN A 423 6.22 -13.99 18.08
C ASN A 423 7.75 -13.81 18.19
N ARG A 424 8.50 -14.25 17.18
CA ARG A 424 9.95 -14.05 17.01
C ARG A 424 10.35 -13.15 15.85
N GLY A 425 9.43 -12.31 15.35
CA GLY A 425 9.80 -11.33 14.32
C GLY A 425 9.81 -11.88 12.89
N CYS A 426 9.17 -13.02 12.66
CA CYS A 426 9.08 -13.67 11.36
C CYS A 426 10.44 -13.91 10.69
N PRO A 427 11.44 -14.47 11.38
CA PRO A 427 12.81 -14.48 10.90
C PRO A 427 13.08 -15.68 9.97
N SER A 428 14.15 -15.60 9.17
CA SER A 428 14.51 -16.64 8.19
C SER A 428 15.02 -17.95 8.80
N TYR A 429 15.39 -17.96 10.09
CA TYR A 429 15.88 -19.16 10.79
C TYR A 429 14.76 -20.06 11.32
N PHE A 430 13.50 -19.79 10.97
CA PHE A 430 12.40 -20.74 11.19
C PHE A 430 12.17 -21.58 9.94
N ILE A 431 12.15 -22.89 10.12
CA ILE A 431 11.74 -23.83 9.09
C ILE A 431 10.22 -23.71 8.94
N MET A 432 9.78 -23.30 7.74
CA MET A 432 8.35 -23.08 7.47
C MET A 432 7.54 -24.35 7.71
N GLU A 433 8.11 -25.52 7.38
CA GLU A 433 7.54 -26.82 7.69
C GLU A 433 7.71 -27.10 9.19
N GLY A 434 6.59 -27.12 9.92
CA GLY A 434 6.56 -27.38 11.36
C GLY A 434 6.77 -26.19 12.29
N ASP A 435 7.06 -24.98 11.78
CA ASP A 435 7.32 -23.79 12.60
C ASP A 435 8.47 -24.00 13.60
N ILE A 436 9.52 -24.68 13.13
CA ILE A 436 10.65 -25.13 13.96
C ILE A 436 11.75 -24.07 13.90
N LEU A 437 12.18 -23.58 15.06
CA LEU A 437 13.33 -22.69 15.19
C LEU A 437 14.62 -23.48 14.99
N ASP A 438 15.46 -23.07 14.04
CA ASP A 438 16.83 -23.57 13.87
C ASP A 438 17.81 -22.68 14.66
N PRO A 439 18.33 -23.14 15.80
CA PRO A 439 19.09 -22.28 16.69
C PRO A 439 20.53 -22.04 16.18
N ASN A 440 21.08 -22.97 15.39
CA ASN A 440 22.38 -22.81 14.73
C ASN A 440 22.31 -21.74 13.64
N LEU A 441 21.27 -21.82 12.79
CA LEU A 441 21.05 -20.83 11.75
C LEU A 441 20.74 -19.45 12.36
N ARG A 442 20.00 -19.40 13.48
CA ARG A 442 19.78 -18.15 14.24
C ARG A 442 21.10 -17.54 14.69
N GLN A 443 21.97 -18.32 15.35
CA GLN A 443 23.27 -17.82 15.83
C GLN A 443 24.12 -17.29 14.67
N GLN A 444 24.21 -18.06 13.59
CA GLN A 444 24.95 -17.65 12.40
C GLN A 444 24.42 -16.32 11.84
N GLN A 445 23.10 -16.19 11.65
CA GLN A 445 22.51 -14.97 11.11
C GLN A 445 22.67 -13.75 12.05
N ILE A 446 22.71 -13.96 13.37
CA ILE A 446 23.03 -12.87 14.32
C ILE A 446 24.47 -12.41 14.13
N LEU A 447 25.43 -13.34 14.05
CA LEU A 447 26.84 -13.00 13.86
C LEU A 447 27.09 -12.29 12.52
N ASP A 448 26.50 -12.81 11.43
CA ASP A 448 26.54 -12.17 10.11
C ASP A 448 25.93 -10.75 10.18
N SER A 449 24.81 -10.58 10.90
CA SER A 449 24.21 -9.26 11.10
C SER A 449 25.11 -8.29 11.87
N ILE A 450 25.91 -8.75 12.83
CA ILE A 450 26.83 -7.88 13.57
C ILE A 450 27.96 -7.38 12.67
N GLU A 451 28.53 -8.25 11.83
CA GLU A 451 29.56 -7.86 10.86
C GLU A 451 29.03 -6.80 9.88
N VAL A 452 27.81 -7.02 9.38
CA VAL A 452 27.11 -6.09 8.51
C VAL A 452 26.88 -4.73 9.21
N LEU A 453 26.42 -4.72 10.47
CA LEU A 453 26.24 -3.49 11.25
C LEU A 453 27.56 -2.76 11.53
N SER A 454 28.64 -3.50 11.82
CA SER A 454 29.97 -2.93 12.07
C SER A 454 30.45 -2.13 10.86
N GLN A 455 30.37 -2.74 9.67
CA GLN A 455 30.75 -2.10 8.42
C GLN A 455 29.83 -0.92 8.09
N PHE A 456 28.52 -1.05 8.27
CA PHE A 456 27.54 -0.03 7.87
C PHE A 456 27.48 1.18 8.79
N CYS A 457 27.52 0.95 10.10
CA CYS A 457 27.47 2.02 11.07
C CYS A 457 28.86 2.61 11.36
N ASN A 458 29.91 2.07 10.71
CA ASN A 458 31.31 2.46 10.87
C ASN A 458 31.75 2.35 12.34
N ILE A 459 31.48 1.19 12.94
CA ILE A 459 31.77 0.90 14.35
C ILE A 459 32.76 -0.26 14.38
N PRO A 460 34.08 0.02 14.51
CA PRO A 460 35.08 -1.04 14.61
C PRO A 460 34.80 -1.90 15.84
N ASP A 461 35.13 -3.19 15.75
CA ASP A 461 35.04 -4.15 16.86
C ASP A 461 33.63 -4.27 17.51
N LEU A 462 32.57 -3.95 16.77
CA LEU A 462 31.19 -4.02 17.26
C LEU A 462 30.82 -5.41 17.81
N LYS A 463 31.47 -6.47 17.31
CA LYS A 463 31.26 -7.85 17.78
C LYS A 463 31.45 -7.99 19.28
N ASP A 464 32.56 -7.50 19.82
CA ASP A 464 32.87 -7.65 21.24
C ASP A 464 31.90 -6.84 22.11
N SER A 465 31.57 -5.62 21.66
CA SER A 465 30.57 -4.76 22.29
C SER A 465 29.16 -5.39 22.29
N MET A 466 28.76 -6.04 21.19
CA MET A 466 27.48 -6.74 21.09
C MET A 466 27.43 -8.00 21.96
N ILE A 467 28.48 -8.81 21.97
CA ILE A 467 28.57 -10.00 22.84
C ILE A 467 28.52 -9.59 24.31
N ARG A 468 29.28 -8.56 24.70
CA ARG A 468 29.22 -7.99 26.05
C ARG A 468 27.82 -7.54 26.39
N PHE A 469 27.17 -6.80 25.51
CA PHE A 469 25.79 -6.34 25.69
C PHE A 469 24.82 -7.51 25.92
N TYR A 470 24.87 -8.56 25.09
CA TYR A 470 24.01 -9.74 25.27
C TYR A 470 24.26 -10.46 26.59
N ASN A 471 25.51 -10.52 27.05
CA ASN A 471 25.86 -11.16 28.31
C ASN A 471 25.45 -10.32 29.54
N THR A 472 25.38 -8.99 29.44
CA THR A 472 25.06 -8.11 30.58
C THR A 472 23.59 -7.71 30.66
N ILE A 473 22.90 -7.55 29.53
CA ILE A 473 21.53 -7.01 29.48
C ILE A 473 20.52 -7.79 30.34
N PRO A 474 20.57 -9.13 30.50
CA PRO A 474 19.58 -9.83 31.32
C PRO A 474 19.68 -9.39 32.79
N ALA A 475 20.88 -9.35 33.36
CA ALA A 475 21.08 -8.94 34.75
C ALA A 475 20.68 -7.48 35.00
N SER A 476 20.91 -6.59 34.03
CA SER A 476 20.55 -5.18 34.15
C SER A 476 19.03 -4.97 34.05
N VAL A 477 18.35 -5.70 33.15
CA VAL A 477 16.89 -5.70 33.05
C VAL A 477 16.21 -6.19 34.33
N HIS A 478 16.70 -7.27 34.94
CA HIS A 478 16.15 -7.79 36.20
C HIS A 478 16.22 -6.79 37.37
N ARG A 479 17.20 -5.87 37.34
CA ARG A 479 17.35 -4.80 38.33
C ARG A 479 16.63 -3.51 37.95
N PHE A 480 16.17 -3.40 36.71
CA PHE A 480 15.60 -2.17 36.17
C PHE A 480 14.09 -2.09 36.35
N ALA A 481 13.64 -1.39 37.39
CA ALA A 481 12.23 -1.30 37.78
C ALA A 481 11.28 -0.72 36.71
N LYS A 482 11.79 0.02 35.71
CA LYS A 482 10.97 0.61 34.64
C LYS A 482 10.89 -0.28 33.39
N TRP A 483 11.49 -1.48 33.40
CA TRP A 483 11.37 -2.42 32.29
C TRP A 483 9.92 -2.86 32.10
N LYS A 484 9.45 -2.84 30.85
CA LYS A 484 8.09 -3.31 30.52
C LYS A 484 8.17 -4.75 30.03
N SER A 485 7.43 -5.66 30.67
CA SER A 485 7.39 -7.08 30.27
C SER A 485 6.71 -7.32 28.92
N ASN A 486 5.88 -6.38 28.45
CA ASN A 486 5.06 -6.56 27.24
C ASN A 486 5.71 -6.05 25.94
N PHE A 487 7.02 -5.77 25.90
CA PHE A 487 7.67 -5.30 24.67
C PHE A 487 7.50 -6.27 23.48
N ARG A 488 7.41 -7.57 23.74
CA ARG A 488 7.21 -8.60 22.71
C ARG A 488 5.84 -8.49 22.01
N GLU A 489 4.82 -8.06 22.76
CA GLU A 489 3.44 -7.93 22.25
C GLU A 489 3.24 -6.68 21.40
N HIS A 490 4.13 -5.69 21.51
CA HIS A 490 4.04 -4.46 20.74
C HIS A 490 4.38 -4.72 19.27
N SER A 491 3.50 -4.24 18.38
CA SER A 491 3.68 -4.39 16.93
C SER A 491 4.79 -3.51 16.34
N ASP A 492 5.19 -2.48 17.07
CA ASP A 492 6.25 -1.51 16.74
C ASP A 492 7.40 -1.69 17.74
N SER A 493 8.63 -1.46 17.27
CA SER A 493 9.86 -1.62 18.05
C SER A 493 10.40 -0.27 18.58
N LEU A 494 9.82 0.87 18.19
CA LEU A 494 10.31 2.19 18.59
C LEU A 494 10.33 2.41 20.11
N SER A 495 9.30 1.98 20.84
CA SER A 495 9.22 2.12 22.30
C SER A 495 10.31 1.32 23.02
N PHE A 496 10.66 0.15 22.47
CA PHE A 496 11.71 -0.72 22.96
C PHE A 496 13.08 -0.05 22.77
N TYR A 497 13.42 0.40 21.56
CA TYR A 497 14.70 1.06 21.30
C TYR A 497 14.85 2.38 22.06
N ARG A 498 13.76 3.17 22.19
CA ARG A 498 13.76 4.38 23.03
C ARG A 498 14.09 4.06 24.48
N THR A 499 13.59 2.95 25.02
CA THR A 499 13.90 2.50 26.39
C THR A 499 15.38 2.15 26.52
N LEU A 500 15.93 1.37 25.58
CA LEU A 500 17.36 1.03 25.58
C LEU A 500 18.27 2.27 25.50
N LEU A 501 17.91 3.26 24.68
CA LEU A 501 18.70 4.49 24.52
C LEU A 501 18.54 5.47 25.69
N GLN A 502 17.32 5.64 26.22
CA GLN A 502 17.05 6.57 27.31
C GLN A 502 17.67 6.11 28.63
N TYR A 503 17.71 4.79 28.85
CA TYR A 503 18.21 4.18 30.08
C TYR A 503 19.50 3.38 29.84
N SER A 504 20.30 3.79 28.87
CA SER A 504 21.50 3.05 28.45
C SER A 504 22.48 2.77 29.59
N LYS A 505 22.64 3.73 30.51
CA LYS A 505 23.48 3.57 31.70
C LYS A 505 22.91 2.56 32.71
N ASP A 506 21.62 2.61 32.97
CA ASP A 506 20.95 1.69 33.92
C ASP A 506 20.87 0.26 33.38
N LEU A 507 20.85 0.13 32.05
CA LEU A 507 20.77 -1.13 31.32
C LEU A 507 22.14 -1.65 30.84
N ASP A 508 23.25 -0.99 31.22
CA ASP A 508 24.62 -1.32 30.83
C ASP A 508 24.79 -1.49 29.29
N VAL A 509 24.13 -0.66 28.49
CA VAL A 509 24.21 -0.69 27.02
C VAL A 509 25.49 0.01 26.56
N PRO A 510 26.46 -0.70 25.93
CA PRO A 510 27.71 -0.10 25.47
C PRO A 510 27.48 1.03 24.45
N ASP A 511 28.36 2.03 24.42
CA ASP A 511 28.21 3.18 23.53
C ASP A 511 28.20 2.79 22.04
N ASP A 512 28.98 1.78 21.66
CA ASP A 512 28.98 1.20 20.31
C ASP A 512 27.62 0.61 19.95
N VAL A 513 26.98 -0.10 20.89
CA VAL A 513 25.64 -0.67 20.69
C VAL A 513 24.59 0.43 20.64
N GLN A 514 24.70 1.47 21.47
CA GLN A 514 23.83 2.65 21.38
C GLN A 514 23.96 3.33 20.01
N GLN A 515 25.19 3.46 19.49
CA GLN A 515 25.46 4.02 18.17
C GLN A 515 24.88 3.15 17.05
N ALA A 516 24.99 1.82 17.16
CA ALA A 516 24.37 0.87 16.24
C ALA A 516 22.83 0.98 16.26
N ILE A 517 22.21 1.07 17.44
CA ILE A 517 20.75 1.29 17.56
C ILE A 517 20.34 2.61 16.88
N LYS A 518 21.05 3.71 17.16
CA LYS A 518 20.78 5.01 16.51
C LYS A 518 20.90 4.92 14.99
N CYS A 519 21.93 4.24 14.50
CA CYS A 519 22.16 3.98 13.07
C CYS A 519 20.96 3.27 12.43
N VAL A 520 20.43 2.20 13.06
CA VAL A 520 19.27 1.46 12.56
C VAL A 520 17.99 2.30 12.57
N LEU A 521 17.78 3.10 13.63
CA LEU A 521 16.58 3.93 13.77
C LEU A 521 16.47 5.03 12.71
N ILE A 522 17.58 5.45 12.11
CA ILE A 522 17.59 6.46 11.05
C ILE A 522 17.56 5.87 9.64
N LEU A 523 17.56 4.54 9.51
CA LEU A 523 17.43 3.89 8.20
C LEU A 523 16.00 4.10 7.67
N PRO A 524 15.83 4.81 6.55
CA PRO A 524 14.52 5.04 5.99
C PRO A 524 13.95 3.71 5.49
N ALA A 525 12.80 3.30 6.04
CA ALA A 525 12.11 2.09 5.60
C ALA A 525 11.35 2.30 4.29
N SER A 526 10.69 3.43 4.21
CA SER A 526 9.96 3.96 3.06
C SER A 526 9.46 5.35 3.48
N ASN A 527 9.54 6.31 2.57
CA ASN A 527 8.81 7.55 2.69
C ASN A 527 7.87 7.62 1.48
N ALA A 528 6.58 7.89 1.71
CA ALA A 528 5.68 8.19 0.61
C ALA A 528 6.01 9.55 -0.03
N ASP A 529 6.86 10.36 0.61
CA ASP A 529 7.11 11.74 0.23
C ASP A 529 7.83 11.92 -1.11
N PRO A 530 8.87 11.14 -1.48
CA PRO A 530 9.40 11.17 -2.84
C PRO A 530 8.35 10.80 -3.87
N GLU A 531 7.56 9.74 -3.66
CA GLU A 531 6.48 9.36 -4.58
C GLU A 531 5.41 10.44 -4.70
N ARG A 532 5.00 11.05 -3.58
CA ARG A 532 4.07 12.19 -3.54
C ARG A 532 4.67 13.39 -4.27
N SER A 533 5.97 13.64 -4.11
CA SER A 533 6.70 14.72 -4.75
C SER A 533 6.82 14.52 -6.26
N PHE A 534 7.14 13.30 -6.73
CA PHE A 534 7.13 12.98 -8.16
C PHE A 534 5.72 13.01 -8.75
N SER A 535 4.70 12.54 -8.02
CA SER A 535 3.31 12.65 -8.45
C SER A 535 2.83 14.11 -8.49
N ALA A 536 3.29 14.95 -7.56
CA ALA A 536 3.06 16.39 -7.59
C ALA A 536 3.78 17.02 -8.79
N ALA A 537 5.06 16.70 -9.00
CA ALA A 537 5.84 17.12 -10.16
C ALA A 537 5.14 16.79 -11.47
N ASN A 538 4.76 15.53 -11.67
CA ASN A 538 4.07 15.05 -12.87
C ASN A 538 2.70 15.70 -13.09
N ARG A 539 2.00 16.08 -12.01
CA ARG A 539 0.75 16.84 -12.10
C ARG A 539 1.01 18.30 -12.49
N LEU A 540 2.09 18.88 -11.97
CA LEU A 540 2.49 20.25 -12.23
C LEU A 540 3.15 20.44 -13.61
N SER A 541 3.69 19.37 -14.20
CA SER A 541 4.39 19.37 -15.49
C SER A 541 3.57 18.80 -16.66
N ARG A 542 2.26 18.52 -16.49
CA ARG A 542 1.37 18.07 -17.59
C ARG A 542 1.40 19.04 -18.78
N GLU A 543 1.00 18.56 -19.96
CA GLU A 543 1.18 19.18 -21.30
C GLU A 543 1.01 20.71 -21.37
N GLU A 544 0.03 21.28 -20.65
CA GLU A 544 -0.22 22.73 -20.56
C GLU A 544 0.92 23.54 -19.88
N ARG A 545 1.84 22.86 -19.20
CA ARG A 545 2.94 23.41 -18.38
C ARG A 545 4.30 22.79 -18.70
N SER A 546 4.44 22.19 -19.88
CA SER A 546 5.68 21.57 -20.39
C SER A 546 6.89 22.51 -20.45
N ASN A 547 6.68 23.84 -20.36
CA ASN A 547 7.73 24.87 -20.38
C ASN A 547 8.13 25.41 -19.00
N ILE A 548 7.67 24.80 -17.89
CA ILE A 548 8.13 25.19 -16.55
C ILE A 548 9.63 24.87 -16.41
N LYS A 549 10.43 25.89 -16.10
CA LYS A 549 11.86 25.69 -15.77
C LYS A 549 11.99 24.83 -14.51
N THR A 550 13.03 23.99 -14.46
CA THR A 550 13.30 23.10 -13.31
C THR A 550 13.31 23.83 -11.98
N GLU A 551 13.89 25.03 -11.93
CA GLU A 551 13.90 25.89 -10.74
C GLU A 551 12.50 26.33 -10.32
N SER A 552 11.64 26.69 -11.27
CA SER A 552 10.24 27.03 -11.00
C SER A 552 9.43 25.81 -10.55
N LEU A 553 9.68 24.64 -11.13
CA LEU A 553 9.07 23.38 -10.69
C LEU A 553 9.48 23.04 -9.25
N ASP A 554 10.77 23.13 -8.94
CA ASP A 554 11.33 22.87 -7.61
C ASP A 554 10.76 23.84 -6.56
N ASN A 555 10.66 25.13 -6.91
CA ASN A 555 10.02 26.13 -6.05
C ASN A 555 8.53 25.81 -5.79
N ILE A 556 7.75 25.44 -6.82
CA ILE A 556 6.34 25.08 -6.66
C ILE A 556 6.19 23.80 -5.83
N MET A 557 7.05 22.81 -6.06
CA MET A 557 7.08 21.57 -5.28
C MET A 557 7.45 21.84 -3.82
N THR A 558 8.44 22.71 -3.58
CA THR A 558 8.86 23.14 -2.25
C THR A 558 7.74 23.88 -1.52
N VAL A 559 7.00 24.75 -2.20
CA VAL A 559 5.81 25.41 -1.65
C VAL A 559 4.69 24.42 -1.38
N GLN A 560 4.44 23.43 -2.26
CA GLN A 560 3.45 22.40 -1.99
C GLN A 560 3.82 21.48 -0.81
N ARG A 561 5.12 21.21 -0.62
CA ARG A 561 5.61 20.25 0.38
C ARG A 561 5.88 20.89 1.73
N ASN A 562 6.56 22.02 1.73
CA ASN A 562 7.08 22.71 2.91
C ASN A 562 6.49 24.11 3.08
N GLY A 563 5.56 24.51 2.19
CA GLY A 563 4.86 25.78 2.34
C GLY A 563 4.13 25.81 3.68
N PRO A 564 4.11 26.96 4.37
CA PRO A 564 3.35 27.06 5.61
C PRO A 564 1.87 26.78 5.28
N SER A 565 1.13 26.21 6.23
CA SER A 565 -0.31 26.00 6.04
C SER A 565 -0.94 27.31 5.55
N ILE A 566 -1.92 27.24 4.66
CA ILE A 566 -2.64 28.43 4.20
C ILE A 566 -3.28 29.20 5.37
N LEU A 567 -3.44 28.53 6.52
CA LEU A 567 -3.93 29.07 7.79
C LEU A 567 -2.84 29.79 8.61
N THR A 568 -1.55 29.50 8.38
CA THR A 568 -0.41 30.12 9.08
C THR A 568 0.37 31.09 8.20
N VAL A 569 0.29 30.93 6.87
CA VAL A 569 0.76 31.95 5.92
C VAL A 569 -0.11 33.19 6.06
N LYS A 570 0.52 34.32 6.43
CA LYS A 570 -0.08 35.64 6.22
C LYS A 570 -0.14 35.90 4.71
N LEU A 571 -1.19 35.40 4.05
CA LEU A 571 -1.37 35.45 2.58
C LEU A 571 -1.18 36.86 2.02
N GLN A 572 -1.59 37.87 2.78
CA GLN A 572 -1.39 39.27 2.44
C GLN A 572 0.08 39.67 2.43
N GLN A 573 0.87 39.23 3.41
CA GLN A 573 2.31 39.50 3.48
C GLN A 573 3.07 38.72 2.42
N LEU A 574 2.71 37.45 2.18
CA LEU A 574 3.31 36.65 1.11
C LEU A 574 3.02 37.25 -0.28
N ALA A 575 1.77 37.66 -0.52
CA ALA A 575 1.38 38.36 -1.76
C ALA A 575 2.07 39.73 -1.89
N LEU A 576 2.15 40.51 -0.80
CA LEU A 576 2.91 41.78 -0.76
C LEU A 576 4.38 41.55 -1.05
N GLN A 577 4.98 40.50 -0.50
CA GLN A 577 6.39 40.14 -0.71
C GLN A 577 6.64 39.56 -2.11
N TRP A 578 5.62 39.01 -2.77
CA TRP A 578 5.71 38.60 -4.18
C TRP A 578 5.52 39.77 -5.15
N MET A 579 4.63 40.72 -4.83
CA MET A 579 4.43 41.94 -5.60
C MET A 579 5.55 42.97 -5.37
N HIS A 580 6.14 42.97 -4.18
CA HIS A 580 7.18 43.89 -3.71
C HIS A 580 8.24 43.11 -2.90
N PRO A 581 9.09 42.32 -3.57
CA PRO A 581 10.14 41.55 -2.89
C PRO A 581 11.08 42.46 -2.09
N ALA A 582 11.39 42.03 -0.86
CA ALA A 582 12.30 42.75 0.02
C ALA A 582 13.70 42.85 -0.63
N THR A 583 14.34 44.00 -0.47
CA THR A 583 15.72 44.25 -0.95
C THR A 583 16.68 43.22 -0.37
N GLY A 584 17.42 42.51 -1.23
CA GLY A 584 18.36 41.44 -0.86
C GLY A 584 17.95 40.03 -1.30
N LEU A 585 16.71 39.82 -1.74
CA LEU A 585 16.21 38.51 -2.20
C LEU A 585 16.44 38.24 -3.71
N GLY A 586 16.94 39.21 -4.47
CA GLY A 586 17.29 39.04 -5.89
C GLY A 586 16.10 38.77 -6.83
N LEU A 587 14.86 39.06 -6.41
CA LEU A 587 13.65 38.89 -7.23
C LEU A 587 13.27 40.23 -7.88
N ASP A 588 12.99 40.22 -9.18
CA ASP A 588 12.46 41.39 -9.89
C ASP A 588 11.02 41.70 -9.41
N PRO A 589 10.68 42.98 -9.15
CA PRO A 589 9.31 43.36 -8.82
C PRO A 589 8.39 43.06 -10.02
N GLY A 590 7.48 42.10 -9.83
CA GLY A 590 6.58 41.65 -10.90
C GLY A 590 5.63 42.75 -11.38
N MET A 591 5.39 42.84 -12.69
CA MET A 591 4.35 43.71 -13.24
C MET A 591 2.95 43.28 -12.74
N PRO A 592 2.09 44.22 -12.34
CA PRO A 592 0.76 43.90 -11.81
C PRO A 592 -0.13 43.24 -12.86
N SER A 593 -0.79 42.15 -12.46
CA SER A 593 -1.74 41.39 -13.28
C SER A 593 -3.13 42.06 -13.31
N ASN A 594 -3.69 42.25 -14.51
CA ASN A 594 -4.99 42.90 -14.76
C ASN A 594 -6.21 41.96 -14.57
N LEU A 595 -6.11 40.90 -13.78
CA LEU A 595 -7.18 39.90 -13.64
C LEU A 595 -8.15 40.23 -12.50
N ALA A 596 -9.01 41.21 -12.75
CA ALA A 596 -10.16 41.55 -11.92
C ALA A 596 -11.32 40.55 -12.16
N ARG A 597 -11.24 39.29 -11.67
CA ARG A 597 -12.39 38.36 -11.68
C ARG A 597 -12.22 37.07 -10.84
N GLU A 598 -11.91 37.16 -9.54
CA GLU A 598 -12.17 36.05 -8.60
C GLU A 598 -12.73 36.56 -7.27
N GLY A 599 -14.05 36.67 -7.18
CA GLY A 599 -14.76 37.38 -6.11
C GLY A 599 -15.49 36.53 -5.06
N SER A 600 -15.35 35.20 -5.02
CA SER A 600 -16.17 34.36 -4.12
C SER A 600 -15.37 33.75 -2.96
N LEU A 601 -14.29 33.01 -3.25
CA LEU A 601 -13.55 32.30 -2.22
C LEU A 601 -12.65 33.21 -1.38
N MET A 602 -11.95 34.17 -2.02
CA MET A 602 -11.11 35.13 -1.30
C MET A 602 -11.89 36.16 -0.51
N LYS A 603 -13.13 36.46 -0.91
CA LYS A 603 -14.03 37.26 -0.10
C LYS A 603 -14.45 36.51 1.17
N ALA A 604 -14.86 35.25 1.05
CA ALA A 604 -15.24 34.41 2.19
C ALA A 604 -14.06 34.14 3.15
N VAL A 605 -12.86 33.90 2.64
CA VAL A 605 -11.65 33.73 3.46
C VAL A 605 -11.29 35.05 4.15
N LYS A 606 -11.37 36.19 3.46
CA LYS A 606 -11.11 37.51 4.03
C LYS A 606 -12.12 37.91 5.11
N GLU A 607 -13.41 37.57 4.93
CA GLU A 607 -14.48 37.82 5.91
C GLU A 607 -14.37 36.95 7.16
N ASN A 608 -13.92 35.69 7.04
CA ASN A 608 -13.72 34.81 8.20
C ASN A 608 -12.41 35.11 8.95
N ILE A 609 -11.34 35.47 8.23
CA ILE A 609 -10.09 35.95 8.84
C ILE A 609 -10.33 37.24 9.65
N ALA A 610 -11.16 38.16 9.15
CA ALA A 610 -11.51 39.39 9.85
C ALA A 610 -12.32 39.16 11.15
N LYS A 611 -12.98 38.00 11.28
CA LYS A 611 -13.76 37.62 12.48
C LYS A 611 -12.95 36.85 13.53
N GLY A 612 -11.71 36.47 13.22
CA GLY A 612 -10.84 35.74 14.14
C GLY A 612 -11.26 34.29 14.41
N ASP A 613 -12.18 33.71 13.62
CA ASP A 613 -12.69 32.36 13.86
C ASP A 613 -11.81 31.30 13.17
N ALA A 614 -10.70 31.00 13.84
CA ALA A 614 -9.73 29.97 13.52
C ALA A 614 -10.36 28.59 13.24
N TYR A 615 -11.39 28.24 14.00
CA TYR A 615 -12.00 26.92 13.96
C TYR A 615 -12.86 26.72 12.72
N GLU A 616 -13.63 27.73 12.32
CA GLU A 616 -14.41 27.69 11.08
C GLU A 616 -13.53 27.73 9.81
N LEU A 617 -12.38 28.41 9.87
CA LEU A 617 -11.36 28.35 8.81
C LEU A 617 -10.75 26.94 8.67
N ALA A 618 -10.42 26.29 9.77
CA ALA A 618 -9.93 24.91 9.77
C ALA A 618 -10.98 23.95 9.20
N LYS A 619 -12.26 24.09 9.60
CA LYS A 619 -13.37 23.31 9.02
C LYS A 619 -13.55 23.51 7.52
N LEU A 620 -13.46 24.75 7.04
CA LEU A 620 -13.56 25.06 5.60
C LEU A 620 -12.40 24.45 4.82
N HIS A 621 -11.18 24.51 5.37
CA HIS A 621 -10.00 23.88 4.77
C HIS A 621 -10.16 22.36 4.68
N VAL A 622 -10.51 21.71 5.80
CA VAL A 622 -10.75 20.26 5.86
C VAL A 622 -11.86 19.86 4.90
N ARG A 623 -12.98 20.60 4.86
CA ARG A 623 -14.09 20.34 3.92
C ARG A 623 -13.62 20.40 2.47
N ARG A 624 -12.84 21.42 2.09
CA ARG A 624 -12.28 21.53 0.74
C ARG A 624 -11.32 20.39 0.44
N HIS A 625 -10.43 20.05 1.38
CA HIS A 625 -9.50 18.92 1.25
C HIS A 625 -10.26 17.61 1.02
N MET A 626 -11.31 17.36 1.80
CA MET A 626 -12.13 16.17 1.65
C MET A 626 -12.88 16.11 0.31
N VAL A 627 -13.36 17.25 -0.21
CA VAL A 627 -13.97 17.34 -1.54
C VAL A 627 -12.94 17.05 -2.64
N VAL A 628 -11.79 17.72 -2.60
CA VAL A 628 -10.73 17.58 -3.63
C VAL A 628 -10.19 16.16 -3.70
N HIS A 629 -10.10 15.48 -2.55
CA HIS A 629 -9.57 14.12 -2.46
C HIS A 629 -10.64 13.03 -2.49
N GLY A 630 -11.91 13.37 -2.76
CA GLY A 630 -13.01 12.40 -2.84
C GLY A 630 -13.28 11.66 -1.53
N LEU A 631 -12.85 12.20 -0.39
CA LEU A 631 -12.92 11.55 0.93
C LEU A 631 -14.31 11.62 1.56
N ASN A 632 -15.24 12.36 0.95
CA ASN A 632 -16.63 12.50 1.42
C ASN A 632 -17.50 11.25 1.22
N ALA A 633 -17.06 10.29 0.41
CA ALA A 633 -17.82 9.08 0.08
C ALA A 633 -17.36 7.83 0.85
N ARG A 634 -16.48 7.98 1.84
CA ARG A 634 -15.92 6.85 2.58
C ARG A 634 -16.76 6.52 3.82
N LYS A 635 -16.62 5.28 4.31
CA LYS A 635 -17.32 4.84 5.54
C LYS A 635 -16.75 5.49 6.80
N ASP A 636 -15.48 5.91 6.74
CA ASP A 636 -14.70 6.57 7.79
C ASP A 636 -14.62 8.10 7.59
N THR A 637 -15.49 8.68 6.76
CA THR A 637 -15.48 10.11 6.40
C THR A 637 -15.46 11.03 7.63
N GLU A 638 -16.23 10.75 8.68
CA GLU A 638 -16.22 11.57 9.90
C GLU A 638 -14.95 11.37 10.75
N GLU A 639 -14.36 10.18 10.78
CA GLU A 639 -13.09 9.94 11.47
C GLU A 639 -11.93 10.67 10.78
N ILE A 640 -11.86 10.57 9.44
CA ILE A 640 -10.88 11.30 8.62
C ILE A 640 -11.06 12.81 8.79
N LYS A 641 -12.30 13.30 8.74
CA LYS A 641 -12.63 14.72 8.93
C LYS A 641 -12.17 15.22 10.30
N ASN A 642 -12.48 14.47 11.36
CA ASN A 642 -12.09 14.82 12.72
C ASN A 642 -10.57 14.78 12.88
N ARG A 643 -9.88 13.78 12.34
CA ARG A 643 -8.42 13.70 12.40
C ARG A 643 -7.76 14.85 11.66
N LEU A 644 -8.17 15.14 10.42
CA LEU A 644 -7.66 16.28 9.64
C LEU A 644 -7.94 17.61 10.34
N LEU A 645 -9.10 17.75 10.97
CA LEU A 645 -9.44 18.94 11.75
C LEU A 645 -8.55 19.09 12.99
N GLN A 646 -8.31 18.00 13.73
CA GLN A 646 -7.38 18.00 14.87
C GLN A 646 -5.94 18.26 14.45
N GLU A 647 -5.49 17.73 13.31
CA GLU A 647 -4.18 18.01 12.73
C GLU A 647 -4.04 19.50 12.37
N GLU A 648 -5.05 20.11 11.73
CA GLU A 648 -5.03 21.54 11.43
C GLU A 648 -5.06 22.41 12.69
N LEU A 649 -5.86 22.05 13.70
CA LEU A 649 -5.89 22.77 14.98
C LEU A 649 -4.59 22.60 15.78
N ALA A 650 -3.96 21.42 15.74
CA ALA A 650 -2.66 21.18 16.36
C ALA A 650 -1.56 22.01 15.68
N LYS A 651 -1.56 22.09 14.34
CA LYS A 651 -0.66 23.00 13.59
C LYS A 651 -0.89 24.44 14.03
N MET A 652 -2.14 24.89 14.15
CA MET A 652 -2.43 26.25 14.64
C MET A 652 -1.82 26.50 16.01
N ASN A 653 -2.05 25.60 16.97
CA ASN A 653 -1.53 25.72 18.34
C ASN A 653 0.00 25.77 18.42
N ILE A 654 0.69 25.00 17.57
CA ILE A 654 2.16 24.98 17.50
C ILE A 654 2.71 26.30 16.97
N PHE A 655 2.03 26.94 16.02
CA PHE A 655 2.48 28.18 15.39
C PHE A 655 1.89 29.47 16.02
N SER A 656 0.92 29.37 16.93
CA SER A 656 0.42 30.50 17.74
C SER A 656 1.27 30.81 18.99
N ILE A 657 2.38 30.09 19.20
CA ILE A 657 3.38 30.39 20.24
C ILE A 657 4.15 31.66 19.82
N GLY A 658 3.55 32.83 20.02
CA GLY A 658 4.17 34.11 19.69
C GLY A 658 3.28 35.33 19.88
N SER A 659 1.95 35.16 20.03
CA SER A 659 1.04 36.25 20.36
C SER A 659 0.60 36.15 21.83
N SER A 660 1.54 36.34 22.76
CA SER A 660 1.15 36.87 24.06
C SER A 660 0.62 38.28 23.82
N GLN A 661 -0.66 38.49 24.15
CA GLN A 661 -1.22 39.83 24.29
C GLN A 661 -0.31 40.62 25.23
N LYS A 662 0.33 41.68 24.72
CA LYS A 662 0.67 42.81 25.57
C LYS A 662 -0.67 43.39 26.04
N THR A 663 -1.03 43.08 27.28
CA THR A 663 -1.99 43.87 28.03
C THR A 663 -1.34 45.21 28.33
N ASP A 664 -1.83 46.26 27.66
CA ASP A 664 -1.97 47.57 28.28
C ASP A 664 -3.43 47.73 28.71
#